data_AF-A0A9E0IL49-F1
#
_entry.id   AF-A0A9E0IL49-F1
#
_cell.length_a   1.000
_cell.length_b   1.000
_cell.length_c   1.000
_cell.angle_alpha   90.00
_cell.angle_beta   90.00
_cell.angle_gamma   90.00
#
_symmetry.space_group_name_H-M   'P 1'
#
loop_
_entity.id
_entity.type
_entity.pdbx_description
1 polymer ?
#
loop_
_entity_poly.entity_id
_entity_poly.type
_entity_poly.pdbx_seq_one_letter_code
_entity_poly.pdbx_strand_id
1 'polypeptide(L)'
;MHDLLRQRPWLPVLLGAALTSLAFPGTTVAGLCLLGLLAAAGVGAVAVAPTVRAWAPRPSAAWAGGLAVAVVVLFGVAVFAPAVSTPLSWTMGDWGCQHAALTTIMADFPSTTLPTWTHAVSTGDSPFELYPALSYLLVAAVAHLGGWTDHLATALTATAIAAHVGIAVGTTRLALRVGSAPVAAAIGVAMLVDKGTISAGGVSGIVEWGLLHSAVAQVFTLAAVVALLDHLARPRLGRTVAIWVWTALACATHPSALLGVAGVAVGLGLVALLAVDVPPRRALIGAAHLALGVALAAVVWAPLGARLIEYGQHFSAALRSPGRLLEDVLAWPHPFTQLAGVVYAGYVGLAFALVSRRAAPTLLAASAAVYFAAFTDAPYLVLDLGPSLELARLGADRLYALLRPMVYAGVAVLAAELVRAAGRGWAGASGRRRQVAGALAAITLALAGRALVPAWQQQRSLALTTATAQADPSGQDLLVAWGHTRAAEQRPDAFARALFDLGGAHYSFHLTAETGLPTLHMGPIPDMLLRERIEDTSPASLHRFNVRWVIARDHGHPAGDPATEQRFGPYVVREVPGWDGQFARVEAGAGQVRVVTLRDDRVEVELSGTDAPALVTFGMGYYPRWRARALGEDGQAVPLGAVPTIPGGALHVVAGWLPPGRTVLTPDGPLPSDGAGRGLAGAALLLAVGIIVVWSRPRWQRRVLRRYVAVRAQASRLARRALAAPALTVATAVVVLGLGYWQATRPARTVAVGVGLRGEAEVRARAIGGPWQDCRFAISEGRHTCGDLGTVADAVHTVLNDAQPGWPFTSPVIKVVADAGPIEIEVRRRLRLAGTYRLRSIGADAELRVDDGPAHHGSEPAAFELADGQHTVRLRAVVSTEAWIAVVRADTLEPPRPYLRPPPAPAP
;
A
#
# COMPACT_ATOMS: atom_id res chain seq x y z
N MET A 1 -6.04 -61.91 -18.54
CA MET A 1 -5.05 -61.10 -17.78
C MET A 1 -3.62 -61.39 -18.25
N HIS A 2 -3.19 -62.65 -18.27
CA HIS A 2 -1.85 -63.06 -18.69
C HIS A 2 -1.48 -62.62 -20.12
N ASP A 3 -2.39 -62.75 -21.09
CA ASP A 3 -2.16 -62.26 -22.46
C ASP A 3 -2.13 -60.73 -22.57
N LEU A 4 -2.89 -60.04 -21.71
CA LEU A 4 -2.92 -58.58 -21.66
C LEU A 4 -1.59 -58.01 -21.12
N LEU A 5 -0.99 -58.71 -20.15
CA LEU A 5 0.33 -58.40 -19.61
C LEU A 5 1.46 -58.73 -20.59
N ARG A 6 1.34 -59.81 -21.37
CA ARG A 6 2.28 -60.15 -22.46
C ARG A 6 2.26 -59.11 -23.58
N GLN A 7 1.08 -58.65 -23.98
CA GLN A 7 0.93 -57.68 -25.09
C GLN A 7 1.26 -56.24 -24.67
N ARG A 8 1.22 -55.92 -23.37
CA ARG A 8 1.46 -54.57 -22.83
C ARG A 8 2.35 -54.63 -21.58
N PRO A 9 3.66 -54.89 -21.74
CA PRO A 9 4.59 -55.06 -20.61
C PRO A 9 4.74 -53.80 -19.72
N TRP A 10 4.26 -52.64 -20.18
CA TRP A 10 4.24 -51.39 -19.41
C TRP A 10 3.09 -51.29 -18.39
N LEU A 11 2.01 -52.06 -18.54
CA LEU A 11 0.86 -52.05 -17.62
C LEU A 11 1.24 -52.40 -16.17
N PRO A 12 2.03 -53.47 -15.89
CA PRO A 12 2.44 -53.78 -14.52
C PRO A 12 3.39 -52.73 -13.92
N VAL A 13 4.18 -52.03 -14.74
CA VAL A 13 5.04 -50.92 -14.30
C VAL A 13 4.18 -49.72 -13.86
N LEU A 14 3.13 -49.38 -14.62
CA LEU A 14 2.20 -48.32 -14.22
C LEU A 14 1.37 -48.71 -13.00
N LEU A 15 0.89 -49.95 -12.93
CA LEU A 15 0.14 -50.42 -11.75
C LEU A 15 1.02 -50.41 -10.49
N GLY A 16 2.25 -50.89 -10.60
CA GLY A 16 3.25 -50.80 -9.53
C GLY A 16 3.50 -49.36 -9.11
N ALA A 17 3.72 -48.46 -10.07
CA ALA A 17 3.90 -47.04 -9.79
C ALA A 17 2.66 -46.40 -9.12
N ALA A 18 1.44 -46.75 -9.53
CA ALA A 18 0.20 -46.26 -8.92
C ALA A 18 0.08 -46.72 -7.46
N LEU A 19 0.31 -48.01 -7.21
CA LEU A 19 0.27 -48.59 -5.88
C LEU A 19 1.35 -47.98 -4.96
N THR A 20 2.58 -47.80 -5.46
CA THR A 20 3.66 -47.15 -4.71
C THR A 20 3.38 -45.68 -4.42
N SER A 21 2.73 -44.96 -5.34
CA SER A 21 2.35 -43.56 -5.14
C SER A 21 1.25 -43.39 -4.09
N LEU A 22 0.29 -44.33 -4.05
CA LEU A 22 -0.83 -44.34 -3.11
C LEU A 22 -0.42 -44.84 -1.71
N ALA A 23 0.44 -45.85 -1.63
CA ALA A 23 0.83 -46.48 -0.36
C ALA A 23 1.83 -45.65 0.45
N PHE A 24 2.64 -44.79 -0.18
CA PHE A 24 3.72 -44.06 0.48
C PHE A 24 3.72 -42.54 0.18
N PRO A 25 2.60 -41.83 0.45
CA PRO A 25 2.50 -40.40 0.16
C PRO A 25 3.61 -39.63 0.90
N GLY A 26 4.40 -38.85 0.16
CA GLY A 26 5.48 -38.01 0.72
C GLY A 26 6.92 -38.51 0.49
N THR A 27 7.12 -39.75 0.04
CA THR A 27 8.48 -40.29 -0.19
C THR A 27 9.05 -39.92 -1.58
N THR A 28 10.38 -39.82 -1.71
CA THR A 28 11.08 -39.63 -3.01
C THR A 28 10.62 -40.66 -4.04
N VAL A 29 10.46 -41.91 -3.63
CA VAL A 29 10.02 -43.03 -4.47
C VAL A 29 8.58 -42.85 -4.95
N ALA A 30 7.63 -42.54 -4.06
CA ALA A 30 6.23 -42.33 -4.44
C ALA A 30 6.06 -41.24 -5.49
N GLY A 31 6.78 -40.13 -5.40
CA GLY A 31 6.66 -39.12 -6.43
C GLY A 31 7.46 -39.42 -7.71
N LEU A 32 8.47 -40.30 -7.70
CA LEU A 32 9.09 -40.81 -8.95
C LEU A 32 8.12 -41.74 -9.67
N CYS A 33 7.36 -42.54 -8.91
CA CYS A 33 6.27 -43.35 -9.43
C CYS A 33 5.11 -42.48 -9.96
N LEU A 34 4.72 -41.42 -9.26
CA LEU A 34 3.71 -40.46 -9.74
C LEU A 34 4.18 -39.73 -11.01
N LEU A 35 5.48 -39.41 -11.09
CA LEU A 35 6.13 -38.88 -12.28
C LEU A 35 6.02 -39.83 -13.48
N GLY A 36 6.31 -41.11 -13.26
CA GLY A 36 6.16 -42.15 -14.28
C GLY A 36 4.71 -42.30 -14.75
N LEU A 37 3.75 -42.25 -13.82
CA LEU A 37 2.32 -42.30 -14.12
C LEU A 37 1.84 -41.09 -14.92
N LEU A 38 2.23 -39.89 -14.52
CA LEU A 38 1.87 -38.65 -15.20
C LEU A 38 2.55 -38.53 -16.56
N ALA A 39 3.80 -39.01 -16.70
CA ALA A 39 4.49 -39.12 -17.97
C ALA A 39 3.76 -40.08 -18.91
N ALA A 40 3.37 -41.27 -18.43
CA ALA A 40 2.62 -42.25 -19.21
C ALA A 40 1.20 -41.76 -19.55
N ALA A 41 0.52 -41.10 -18.62
CA ALA A 41 -0.78 -40.46 -18.85
C ALA A 41 -0.66 -39.31 -19.86
N GLY A 42 0.43 -38.53 -19.82
CA GLY A 42 0.72 -37.48 -20.80
C GLY A 42 0.98 -38.04 -22.20
N VAL A 43 1.75 -39.12 -22.32
CA VAL A 43 1.96 -39.85 -23.59
C VAL A 43 0.63 -40.42 -24.11
N GLY A 44 -0.18 -41.02 -23.24
CA GLY A 44 -1.51 -41.51 -23.57
C GLY A 44 -2.46 -40.38 -24.00
N ALA A 45 -2.46 -39.26 -23.30
CA ALA A 45 -3.25 -38.09 -23.63
C ALA A 45 -2.84 -37.48 -24.96
N VAL A 46 -1.54 -37.42 -25.29
CA VAL A 46 -1.06 -36.95 -26.61
C VAL A 46 -1.46 -37.92 -27.72
N ALA A 47 -1.42 -39.24 -27.46
CA ALA A 47 -1.82 -40.25 -28.43
C ALA A 47 -3.34 -40.26 -28.69
N VAL A 48 -4.15 -39.99 -27.67
CA VAL A 48 -5.62 -40.04 -27.73
C VAL A 48 -6.24 -38.66 -27.98
N ALA A 49 -5.49 -37.56 -27.80
CA ALA A 49 -5.94 -36.18 -28.02
C ALA A 49 -6.53 -35.92 -29.42
N PRO A 50 -6.03 -36.48 -30.53
CA PRO A 50 -6.67 -36.32 -31.84
C PRO A 50 -8.08 -36.94 -31.84
N THR A 51 -8.24 -38.13 -31.25
CA THR A 51 -9.49 -38.87 -31.15
C THR A 51 -10.49 -38.18 -30.23
N VAL A 52 -10.04 -37.72 -29.06
CA VAL A 52 -10.87 -36.96 -28.10
C VAL A 52 -11.27 -35.60 -28.67
N ARG A 53 -10.39 -34.91 -29.42
CA ARG A 53 -10.75 -33.66 -30.12
C ARG A 53 -11.77 -33.88 -31.25
N ALA A 54 -11.80 -35.07 -31.84
CA ALA A 54 -12.77 -35.41 -32.87
C ALA A 54 -14.14 -35.78 -32.26
N TRP A 55 -14.15 -36.33 -31.04
CA TRP A 55 -15.38 -36.82 -30.37
C TRP A 55 -16.01 -35.82 -29.40
N ALA A 56 -15.21 -34.98 -28.74
CA ALA A 56 -15.71 -34.00 -27.79
C ALA A 56 -15.94 -32.66 -28.49
N PRO A 57 -17.19 -32.13 -28.52
CA PRO A 57 -17.42 -30.78 -29.00
C PRO A 57 -16.58 -29.81 -28.18
N ARG A 58 -15.83 -28.94 -28.87
CA ARG A 58 -15.02 -27.93 -28.18
C ARG A 58 -15.96 -27.05 -27.37
N PRO A 59 -15.82 -26.97 -26.03
CA PRO A 59 -16.66 -26.08 -25.25
C PRO A 59 -16.50 -24.66 -25.79
N SER A 60 -17.60 -23.91 -25.80
CA SER A 60 -17.53 -22.50 -26.19
C SER A 60 -16.54 -21.76 -25.28
N ALA A 61 -15.85 -20.75 -25.81
CA ALA A 61 -14.90 -19.97 -25.02
C ALA A 61 -15.55 -19.35 -23.77
N ALA A 62 -16.85 -19.03 -23.85
CA ALA A 62 -17.63 -18.55 -22.72
C ALA A 62 -17.78 -19.61 -21.62
N TRP A 63 -18.11 -20.85 -21.99
CA TRP A 63 -18.24 -21.94 -21.02
C TRP A 63 -16.89 -22.30 -20.38
N ALA A 64 -15.83 -22.44 -21.19
CA ALA A 64 -14.49 -22.72 -20.67
C ALA A 64 -13.98 -21.59 -19.74
N GLY A 65 -14.24 -20.32 -20.10
CA GLY A 65 -13.93 -19.19 -19.25
C GLY A 65 -14.74 -19.17 -17.95
N GLY A 66 -16.03 -19.49 -18.03
CA GLY A 66 -16.90 -19.64 -16.86
C GLY A 66 -16.41 -20.74 -15.91
N LEU A 67 -16.02 -21.90 -16.45
CA LEU A 67 -15.45 -22.99 -15.67
C LEU A 67 -14.13 -22.60 -15.00
N ALA A 68 -13.24 -21.89 -15.71
CA ALA A 68 -11.99 -21.41 -15.13
C ALA A 68 -12.22 -20.48 -13.94
N VAL A 69 -13.19 -19.55 -14.05
CA VAL A 69 -13.58 -18.68 -12.94
C VAL A 69 -14.22 -19.48 -11.80
N ALA A 70 -15.11 -20.42 -12.11
CA ALA A 70 -15.76 -21.26 -11.10
C ALA A 70 -14.73 -22.08 -10.29
N VAL A 71 -13.72 -22.65 -10.95
CA VAL A 71 -12.62 -23.37 -10.27
C VAL A 71 -11.91 -22.46 -9.27
N VAL A 72 -11.57 -21.23 -9.66
CA VAL A 72 -10.88 -20.27 -8.78
C VAL A 72 -11.76 -19.87 -7.60
N VAL A 73 -13.05 -19.63 -7.81
CA VAL A 73 -14.01 -19.30 -6.74
C VAL A 73 -14.16 -20.47 -5.77
N LEU A 74 -14.42 -21.69 -6.27
CA LEU A 74 -14.56 -22.88 -5.44
C LEU A 74 -13.30 -23.16 -4.63
N PHE A 75 -12.12 -23.00 -5.25
CA PHE A 75 -10.84 -23.14 -4.56
C PHE A 75 -10.63 -22.04 -3.51
N GLY A 76 -11.03 -20.79 -3.82
CA GLY A 76 -11.08 -19.68 -2.88
C GLY A 76 -11.89 -20.00 -1.62
N VAL A 77 -13.13 -20.42 -1.82
CA VAL A 77 -14.02 -20.83 -0.73
C VAL A 77 -13.41 -21.99 0.06
N ALA A 78 -12.89 -23.02 -0.60
CA ALA A 78 -12.30 -24.17 0.08
C ALA A 78 -11.05 -23.82 0.92
N VAL A 79 -10.20 -22.91 0.43
CA VAL A 79 -8.98 -22.48 1.14
C VAL A 79 -9.31 -21.61 2.35
N PHE A 80 -10.26 -20.68 2.20
CA PHE A 80 -10.52 -19.65 3.21
C PHE A 80 -11.76 -19.90 4.08
N ALA A 81 -12.58 -20.92 3.80
CA ALA A 81 -13.73 -21.26 4.65
C ALA A 81 -13.37 -21.41 6.14
N PRO A 82 -12.25 -22.06 6.53
CA PRO A 82 -11.85 -22.14 7.92
C PRO A 82 -11.60 -20.76 8.56
N ALA A 83 -11.06 -19.80 7.80
CA ALA A 83 -10.80 -18.45 8.28
C ALA A 83 -12.06 -17.61 8.48
N VAL A 84 -13.18 -17.97 7.83
CA VAL A 84 -14.49 -17.35 8.09
C VAL A 84 -15.11 -17.92 9.37
N SER A 85 -14.90 -19.22 9.64
CA SER A 85 -15.46 -19.89 10.82
C SER A 85 -14.65 -19.70 12.10
N THR A 86 -13.36 -19.35 11.99
CA THR A 86 -12.48 -19.11 13.13
C THR A 86 -12.20 -17.61 13.20
N PRO A 87 -12.56 -16.91 14.29
CA PRO A 87 -12.20 -15.51 14.45
C PRO A 87 -10.69 -15.35 14.25
N LEU A 88 -10.27 -14.60 13.24
CA LEU A 88 -8.86 -14.24 13.09
C LEU A 88 -8.45 -13.48 14.35
N SER A 89 -7.21 -13.68 14.82
CA SER A 89 -6.70 -12.81 15.88
C SER A 89 -6.61 -11.40 15.29
N TRP A 90 -7.51 -10.53 15.71
CA TRP A 90 -7.68 -9.19 15.13
C TRP A 90 -6.47 -8.29 15.40
N THR A 91 -5.53 -8.72 16.23
CA THR A 91 -4.47 -7.93 16.91
C THR A 91 -3.44 -7.24 16.01
N MET A 92 -3.44 -7.44 14.70
CA MET A 92 -2.44 -6.86 13.82
C MET A 92 -3.01 -6.06 12.64
N GLY A 93 -2.23 -5.09 12.19
CA GLY A 93 -2.56 -4.25 11.05
C GLY A 93 -3.77 -3.36 11.29
N ASP A 94 -4.68 -3.35 10.32
CA ASP A 94 -5.76 -2.36 10.23
C ASP A 94 -7.12 -2.87 10.72
N TRP A 95 -7.18 -4.14 11.11
CA TRP A 95 -8.41 -4.82 11.49
C TRP A 95 -9.19 -4.14 12.62
N GLY A 96 -8.50 -3.68 13.67
CA GLY A 96 -9.14 -3.07 14.82
C GLY A 96 -9.81 -1.73 14.51
N CYS A 97 -9.08 -0.86 13.82
CA CYS A 97 -9.62 0.41 13.36
C CYS A 97 -10.79 0.21 12.39
N GLN A 98 -10.72 -0.81 11.52
CA GLN A 98 -11.83 -1.13 10.61
C GLN A 98 -13.05 -1.66 11.33
N HIS A 99 -12.85 -2.48 12.37
CA HIS A 99 -13.93 -2.94 13.22
C HIS A 99 -14.62 -1.78 13.93
N ALA A 100 -13.85 -0.87 14.56
CA ALA A 100 -14.40 0.30 15.23
C ALA A 100 -15.22 1.19 14.27
N ALA A 101 -14.62 1.57 13.13
CA ALA A 101 -15.32 2.36 12.11
C ALA A 101 -16.61 1.69 11.62
N LEU A 102 -16.58 0.36 11.44
CA LEU A 102 -17.75 -0.41 11.04
C LEU A 102 -18.81 -0.48 12.14
N THR A 103 -18.43 -0.67 13.40
CA THR A 103 -19.37 -0.64 14.54
C THR A 103 -20.16 0.66 14.55
N THR A 104 -19.49 1.79 14.36
CA THR A 104 -20.14 3.09 14.38
C THR A 104 -21.05 3.29 13.17
N ILE A 105 -20.61 2.87 11.98
CA ILE A 105 -21.48 2.86 10.79
C ILE A 105 -22.72 2.00 11.02
N MET A 106 -22.57 0.85 11.69
CA MET A 106 -23.65 -0.11 11.94
C MET A 106 -24.66 0.38 12.97
N ALA A 107 -24.28 1.22 13.92
CA ALA A 107 -25.20 1.82 14.90
C ALA A 107 -26.29 2.66 14.20
N ASP A 108 -25.92 3.34 13.11
CA ASP A 108 -26.81 4.18 12.32
C ASP A 108 -27.29 3.51 11.03
N PHE A 109 -26.81 2.32 10.66
CA PHE A 109 -27.19 1.64 9.41
C PHE A 109 -28.61 1.05 9.50
N PRO A 110 -29.49 1.21 8.48
CA PRO A 110 -29.23 1.65 7.10
C PRO A 110 -29.51 3.14 6.84
N SER A 111 -29.47 4.01 7.85
CA SER A 111 -29.67 5.45 7.62
C SER A 111 -28.66 6.00 6.61
N THR A 112 -29.05 7.08 5.92
CA THR A 112 -28.17 7.76 4.95
C THR A 112 -27.21 8.74 5.62
N THR A 113 -27.34 8.93 6.93
CA THR A 113 -26.49 9.80 7.74
C THR A 113 -25.28 9.01 8.20
N LEU A 114 -24.23 9.00 7.37
CA LEU A 114 -22.92 8.61 7.85
C LEU A 114 -22.37 9.73 8.73
N PRO A 115 -21.85 9.44 9.93
CA PRO A 115 -21.13 10.45 10.71
C PRO A 115 -20.01 11.01 9.85
N THR A 116 -19.91 12.32 9.70
CA THR A 116 -18.96 12.99 8.78
C THR A 116 -17.50 12.64 9.09
N TRP A 117 -17.20 12.30 10.35
CA TRP A 117 -15.87 11.85 10.78
C TRP A 117 -15.57 10.38 10.43
N THR A 118 -16.53 9.55 10.00
CA THR A 118 -16.23 8.18 9.49
C THR A 118 -15.37 8.20 8.23
N HIS A 119 -15.20 9.37 7.61
CA HIS A 119 -14.23 9.64 6.56
C HIS A 119 -12.80 9.87 7.09
N ALA A 120 -12.58 9.95 8.41
CA ALA A 120 -11.35 10.36 9.11
C ALA A 120 -10.50 9.25 9.68
N VAL A 121 -11.04 8.05 9.84
CA VAL A 121 -10.27 6.94 10.37
C VAL A 121 -9.45 6.32 9.24
N SER A 122 -8.22 6.80 9.06
CA SER A 122 -7.23 6.07 8.29
C SER A 122 -6.51 5.05 9.17
N THR A 123 -6.24 3.88 8.58
CA THR A 123 -5.63 2.77 9.27
C THR A 123 -4.12 2.79 9.03
N GLY A 124 -3.41 3.53 9.89
CA GLY A 124 -1.94 3.57 9.91
C GLY A 124 -1.36 4.72 9.09
N ASP A 125 -2.21 5.38 8.32
CA ASP A 125 -1.94 6.70 7.79
C ASP A 125 -2.36 7.75 8.83
N SER A 126 -1.93 9.00 8.67
CA SER A 126 -2.26 10.04 9.66
C SER A 126 -3.76 10.18 9.93
N PRO A 127 -4.16 10.78 11.07
CA PRO A 127 -5.56 11.05 11.42
C PRO A 127 -6.32 11.93 10.40
N PHE A 128 -5.70 12.37 9.31
CA PHE A 128 -6.34 13.16 8.26
C PHE A 128 -6.87 12.29 7.13
N GLU A 129 -8.06 11.72 7.32
CA GLU A 129 -9.02 11.37 6.27
C GLU A 129 -8.42 10.86 4.95
N LEU A 130 -7.92 9.61 4.87
CA LEU A 130 -7.33 9.08 3.64
C LEU A 130 -8.15 8.04 2.88
N TYR A 131 -9.17 7.41 3.49
CA TYR A 131 -9.94 6.36 2.81
C TYR A 131 -11.42 6.71 2.68
N PRO A 132 -11.98 6.63 1.45
CA PRO A 132 -13.42 6.73 1.25
C PRO A 132 -14.22 5.70 2.06
N ALA A 133 -15.37 6.10 2.59
CA ALA A 133 -16.24 5.24 3.40
C ALA A 133 -16.89 4.06 2.63
N LEU A 134 -16.76 4.02 1.30
CA LEU A 134 -17.46 3.06 0.45
C LEU A 134 -17.13 1.60 0.79
N SER A 135 -15.89 1.28 1.17
CA SER A 135 -15.53 -0.07 1.61
C SER A 135 -16.28 -0.47 2.87
N TYR A 136 -16.38 0.43 3.85
CA TYR A 136 -17.06 0.15 5.11
C TYR A 136 -18.57 0.02 4.92
N LEU A 137 -19.17 0.85 4.07
CA LEU A 137 -20.57 0.70 3.66
C LEU A 137 -20.83 -0.66 3.02
N LEU A 138 -19.91 -1.15 2.18
CA LEU A 138 -20.02 -2.48 1.59
C LEU A 138 -19.97 -3.56 2.67
N VAL A 139 -19.06 -3.45 3.65
CA VAL A 139 -19.00 -4.40 4.77
C VAL A 139 -20.24 -4.32 5.65
N ALA A 140 -20.75 -3.12 5.95
CA ALA A 140 -21.98 -2.92 6.70
C ALA A 140 -23.17 -3.58 6.01
N ALA A 141 -23.28 -3.43 4.68
CA ALA A 141 -24.28 -4.12 3.89
C ALA A 141 -24.11 -5.65 3.95
N VAL A 142 -22.87 -6.17 3.89
CA VAL A 142 -22.59 -7.61 4.05
C VAL A 142 -22.98 -8.08 5.45
N ALA A 143 -22.65 -7.33 6.50
CA ALA A 143 -23.01 -7.65 7.87
C ALA A 143 -24.52 -7.69 8.06
N HIS A 144 -25.23 -6.68 7.56
CA HIS A 144 -26.68 -6.60 7.65
C HIS A 144 -27.38 -7.72 6.86
N LEU A 145 -26.99 -7.95 5.61
CA LEU A 145 -27.58 -8.99 4.76
C LEU A 145 -27.22 -10.41 5.23
N GLY A 146 -26.07 -10.58 5.86
CA GLY A 146 -25.59 -11.86 6.39
C GLY A 146 -26.12 -12.18 7.79
N GLY A 147 -26.82 -11.26 8.45
CA GLY A 147 -27.23 -11.42 9.85
C GLY A 147 -26.04 -11.43 10.83
N TRP A 148 -24.96 -10.71 10.50
CA TRP A 148 -23.72 -10.63 11.28
C TRP A 148 -23.56 -9.27 11.96
N THR A 149 -24.65 -8.59 12.31
CA THR A 149 -24.62 -7.29 12.98
C THR A 149 -23.91 -7.35 14.34
N ASP A 150 -24.04 -8.48 15.04
CA ASP A 150 -23.36 -8.74 16.32
C ASP A 150 -21.98 -9.42 16.13
N HIS A 151 -21.59 -9.64 14.87
CA HIS A 151 -20.37 -10.36 14.47
C HIS A 151 -19.64 -9.63 13.33
N LEU A 152 -19.44 -8.32 13.49
CA LEU A 152 -18.86 -7.44 12.47
C LEU A 152 -17.48 -7.88 11.99
N ALA A 153 -16.70 -8.47 12.90
CA ALA A 153 -15.49 -9.21 12.62
C ALA A 153 -15.69 -10.23 11.47
N THR A 154 -16.66 -11.14 11.59
CA THR A 154 -16.97 -12.13 10.55
C THR A 154 -17.30 -11.46 9.21
N ALA A 155 -18.06 -10.36 9.22
CA ALA A 155 -18.38 -9.61 8.01
C ALA A 155 -17.13 -8.97 7.35
N LEU A 156 -16.22 -8.41 8.15
CA LEU A 156 -14.95 -7.86 7.70
C LEU A 156 -14.07 -8.93 7.04
N THR A 157 -13.87 -10.07 7.72
CA THR A 157 -13.08 -11.20 7.19
C THR A 157 -13.71 -11.78 5.92
N ALA A 158 -15.03 -12.00 5.92
CA ALA A 158 -15.73 -12.48 4.75
C ALA A 158 -15.57 -11.53 3.56
N THR A 159 -15.65 -10.21 3.79
CA THR A 159 -15.48 -9.20 2.73
C THR A 159 -14.03 -9.15 2.22
N ALA A 160 -13.04 -9.25 3.10
CA ALA A 160 -11.63 -9.28 2.71
C ALA A 160 -11.29 -10.54 1.89
N ILE A 161 -11.78 -11.72 2.33
CA ILE A 161 -11.65 -12.97 1.57
C ILE A 161 -12.35 -12.84 0.22
N ALA A 162 -13.57 -12.29 0.17
CA ALA A 162 -14.29 -12.06 -1.07
C ALA A 162 -13.54 -11.10 -2.00
N ALA A 163 -12.91 -10.05 -1.47
CA ALA A 163 -12.07 -9.14 -2.24
C ALA A 163 -10.83 -9.86 -2.79
N HIS A 164 -10.13 -10.67 -1.99
CA HIS A 164 -8.97 -11.46 -2.44
C HIS A 164 -9.34 -12.48 -3.53
N VAL A 165 -10.44 -13.21 -3.34
CA VAL A 165 -11.01 -14.09 -4.38
C VAL A 165 -11.39 -13.28 -5.62
N GLY A 166 -11.96 -12.09 -5.44
CA GLY A 166 -12.27 -11.15 -6.52
C GLY A 166 -11.03 -10.72 -7.32
N ILE A 167 -9.90 -10.48 -6.66
CA ILE A 167 -8.61 -10.16 -7.31
C ILE A 167 -8.11 -11.36 -8.11
N ALA A 168 -8.18 -12.57 -7.54
CA ALA A 168 -7.82 -13.81 -8.24
C ALA A 168 -8.71 -14.04 -9.48
N VAL A 169 -10.02 -13.85 -9.35
CA VAL A 169 -10.98 -13.92 -10.47
C VAL A 169 -10.68 -12.86 -11.52
N GLY A 170 -10.43 -11.61 -11.11
CA GLY A 170 -10.02 -10.53 -12.02
C GLY A 170 -8.77 -10.90 -12.80
N THR A 171 -7.76 -11.44 -12.12
CA THR A 171 -6.50 -11.92 -12.71
C THR A 171 -6.74 -13.08 -13.69
N THR A 172 -7.57 -14.07 -13.34
CA THR A 172 -7.99 -15.13 -14.27
C THR A 172 -8.69 -14.58 -15.50
N ARG A 173 -9.57 -13.58 -15.33
CA ARG A 173 -10.26 -12.95 -16.46
C ARG A 173 -9.33 -12.15 -17.36
N LEU A 174 -8.27 -11.56 -16.83
CA LEU A 174 -7.19 -10.97 -17.64
C LEU A 174 -6.42 -12.06 -18.39
N ALA A 175 -6.00 -13.13 -17.71
CA ALA A 175 -5.30 -14.26 -18.30
C ALA A 175 -6.11 -14.94 -19.42
N LEU A 176 -7.43 -15.05 -19.27
CA LEU A 176 -8.35 -15.55 -20.31
C LEU A 176 -8.34 -14.72 -21.61
N ARG A 177 -7.87 -13.47 -21.59
CA ARG A 177 -7.75 -12.64 -22.81
C ARG A 177 -6.49 -12.91 -23.61
N VAL A 178 -5.52 -13.60 -23.02
CA VAL A 178 -4.20 -13.80 -23.62
C VAL A 178 -3.76 -15.27 -23.67
N GLY A 179 -4.37 -16.15 -22.87
CA GLY A 179 -4.09 -17.58 -22.81
C GLY A 179 -5.33 -18.47 -22.80
N SER A 180 -5.12 -19.76 -22.55
CA SER A 180 -6.18 -20.77 -22.49
C SER A 180 -6.85 -20.81 -21.10
N ALA A 181 -8.08 -21.31 -21.03
CA ALA A 181 -8.82 -21.42 -19.78
C ALA A 181 -8.10 -22.21 -18.66
N PRO A 182 -7.44 -23.36 -18.94
CA PRO A 182 -6.69 -24.08 -17.90
C PRO A 182 -5.52 -23.27 -17.33
N VAL A 183 -4.78 -22.57 -18.20
CA VAL A 183 -3.66 -21.71 -17.77
C VAL A 183 -4.18 -20.53 -16.93
N ALA A 184 -5.29 -19.91 -17.36
CA ALA A 184 -5.90 -18.82 -16.62
C ALA A 184 -6.45 -19.24 -15.25
N ALA A 185 -7.01 -20.45 -15.13
CA ALA A 185 -7.44 -21.02 -13.86
C ALA A 185 -6.24 -21.27 -12.93
N ALA A 186 -5.16 -21.88 -13.46
CA ALA A 186 -3.93 -22.13 -12.70
C ALA A 186 -3.30 -20.82 -12.18
N ILE A 187 -3.28 -19.77 -13.00
CA ILE A 187 -2.81 -18.44 -12.61
C ILE A 187 -3.68 -17.83 -11.50
N GLY A 188 -5.01 -17.98 -11.59
CA GLY A 188 -5.93 -17.52 -10.54
C GLY A 188 -5.70 -18.23 -9.22
N VAL A 189 -5.55 -19.56 -9.26
CA VAL A 189 -5.22 -20.37 -8.07
C VAL A 189 -3.87 -19.96 -7.49
N ALA A 190 -2.85 -19.75 -8.33
CA ALA A 190 -1.54 -19.29 -7.89
C ALA A 190 -1.60 -17.89 -7.22
N MET A 191 -2.40 -16.96 -7.77
CA MET A 191 -2.61 -15.64 -7.17
C MET A 191 -3.29 -15.74 -5.80
N LEU A 192 -4.26 -16.65 -5.66
CA LEU A 192 -5.01 -16.86 -4.44
C LEU A 192 -4.13 -17.33 -3.27
N VAL A 193 -3.18 -18.24 -3.53
CA VAL A 193 -2.36 -18.88 -2.47
C VAL A 193 -1.04 -18.18 -2.20
N ASP A 194 -0.67 -17.17 -2.99
CA ASP A 194 0.60 -16.49 -2.78
C ASP A 194 0.49 -15.48 -1.63
N LYS A 195 1.23 -15.79 -0.54
CA LYS A 195 1.26 -15.01 0.69
C LYS A 195 1.60 -13.55 0.43
N GLY A 196 2.57 -13.30 -0.44
CA GLY A 196 3.14 -11.98 -0.69
C GLY A 196 3.57 -11.25 0.59
N THR A 197 3.92 -9.98 0.44
CA THR A 197 4.11 -9.05 1.58
C THR A 197 2.86 -8.21 1.81
N ILE A 198 2.87 -7.43 2.90
CA ILE A 198 1.82 -6.44 3.23
C ILE A 198 1.45 -5.58 2.01
N SER A 199 2.45 -5.04 1.32
CA SER A 199 2.24 -4.09 0.21
C SER A 199 1.97 -4.76 -1.14
N ALA A 200 2.25 -6.07 -1.27
CA ALA A 200 2.12 -6.80 -2.53
C ALA A 200 0.69 -7.29 -2.83
N GLY A 201 -0.27 -7.04 -1.94
CA GLY A 201 -1.66 -7.48 -2.08
C GLY A 201 -1.82 -9.00 -2.05
N GLY A 202 -0.98 -9.71 -1.28
CA GLY A 202 -1.10 -11.15 -1.07
C GLY A 202 -1.99 -11.51 0.11
N VAL A 203 -2.01 -12.80 0.45
CA VAL A 203 -2.76 -13.28 1.64
C VAL A 203 -2.35 -12.52 2.89
N SER A 204 -1.05 -12.21 3.08
CA SER A 204 -0.59 -11.41 4.22
C SER A 204 -1.22 -10.02 4.20
N GLY A 205 -1.09 -9.26 3.11
CA GLY A 205 -1.66 -7.92 3.07
C GLY A 205 -3.18 -7.85 3.33
N ILE A 206 -3.93 -8.81 2.81
CA ILE A 206 -5.40 -8.79 2.92
C ILE A 206 -5.91 -9.43 4.21
N VAL A 207 -5.33 -10.56 4.62
CA VAL A 207 -5.81 -11.37 5.76
C VAL A 207 -5.08 -11.04 7.05
N GLU A 208 -3.76 -10.82 7.00
CA GLU A 208 -2.96 -10.51 8.20
C GLU A 208 -3.02 -9.02 8.55
N TRP A 209 -2.97 -8.14 7.55
CA TRP A 209 -2.91 -6.69 7.76
C TRP A 209 -4.24 -5.97 7.54
N GLY A 210 -5.26 -6.66 7.03
CA GLY A 210 -6.58 -6.10 6.84
C GLY A 210 -6.66 -5.00 5.77
N LEU A 211 -5.91 -5.05 4.67
CA LEU A 211 -5.86 -3.95 3.68
C LEU A 211 -7.08 -3.90 2.74
N LEU A 212 -8.27 -3.84 3.33
CA LEU A 212 -9.56 -4.03 2.68
C LEU A 212 -9.86 -2.99 1.61
N HIS A 213 -9.65 -1.70 1.90
CA HIS A 213 -9.91 -0.58 0.98
C HIS A 213 -9.19 -0.77 -0.35
N SER A 214 -7.88 -0.99 -0.29
CA SER A 214 -7.05 -1.20 -1.47
C SER A 214 -7.44 -2.49 -2.20
N ALA A 215 -7.79 -3.56 -1.47
CA ALA A 215 -8.20 -4.82 -2.09
C ALA A 215 -9.51 -4.67 -2.87
N VAL A 216 -10.53 -4.04 -2.28
CA VAL A 216 -11.82 -3.77 -2.95
C VAL A 216 -11.61 -2.85 -4.17
N ALA A 217 -10.81 -1.80 -4.03
CA ALA A 217 -10.48 -0.90 -5.14
C ALA A 217 -9.76 -1.65 -6.28
N GLN A 218 -8.90 -2.60 -5.95
CA GLN A 218 -8.22 -3.45 -6.91
C GLN A 218 -9.18 -4.40 -7.64
N VAL A 219 -10.17 -5.00 -6.96
CA VAL A 219 -11.23 -5.79 -7.61
C VAL A 219 -11.94 -4.94 -8.67
N PHE A 220 -12.38 -3.73 -8.30
CA PHE A 220 -13.07 -2.83 -9.22
C PHE A 220 -12.16 -2.34 -10.35
N THR A 221 -10.88 -2.09 -10.08
CA THR A 221 -9.88 -1.74 -11.11
C THR A 221 -9.73 -2.88 -12.12
N LEU A 222 -9.60 -4.14 -11.66
CA LEU A 222 -9.52 -5.30 -12.55
C LEU A 222 -10.81 -5.50 -13.36
N ALA A 223 -11.97 -5.29 -12.75
CA ALA A 223 -13.25 -5.31 -13.46
C ALA A 223 -13.32 -4.24 -14.56
N ALA A 224 -12.84 -3.01 -14.28
CA ALA A 224 -12.75 -1.94 -15.26
C ALA A 224 -11.79 -2.30 -16.42
N VAL A 225 -10.62 -2.88 -16.13
CA VAL A 225 -9.66 -3.33 -17.16
C VAL A 225 -10.25 -4.46 -18.01
N VAL A 226 -10.94 -5.43 -17.40
CA VAL A 226 -11.62 -6.49 -18.15
C VAL A 226 -12.72 -5.93 -19.05
N ALA A 227 -13.53 -4.99 -18.55
CA ALA A 227 -14.57 -4.31 -19.33
C ALA A 227 -13.97 -3.48 -20.48
N LEU A 228 -12.82 -2.86 -20.25
CA LEU A 228 -12.04 -2.13 -21.24
C LEU A 228 -11.50 -3.08 -22.33
N LEU A 229 -10.88 -4.20 -21.98
CA LEU A 229 -10.42 -5.20 -22.95
C LEU A 229 -11.59 -5.75 -23.79
N ASP A 230 -12.74 -5.97 -23.16
CA ASP A 230 -13.97 -6.32 -23.86
C ASP A 230 -14.43 -5.21 -24.81
N HIS A 231 -14.39 -3.94 -24.39
CA HIS A 231 -14.70 -2.80 -25.23
C HIS A 231 -13.74 -2.69 -26.42
N LEU A 232 -12.43 -2.88 -26.21
CA LEU A 232 -11.42 -2.89 -27.27
C LEU A 232 -11.71 -3.99 -28.30
N ALA A 233 -12.14 -5.17 -27.85
CA ALA A 233 -12.52 -6.26 -28.76
C ALA A 233 -13.80 -5.93 -29.53
N ARG A 234 -14.87 -5.54 -28.82
CA ARG A 234 -16.16 -5.14 -29.43
C ARG A 234 -16.82 -4.03 -28.61
N PRO A 235 -16.83 -2.77 -29.07
CA PRO A 235 -17.47 -1.67 -28.38
C PRO A 235 -18.98 -1.89 -28.24
N ARG A 236 -19.52 -1.80 -27.02
CA ARG A 236 -20.96 -1.85 -26.72
C ARG A 236 -21.27 -0.87 -25.61
N LEU A 237 -22.50 -0.34 -25.56
CA LEU A 237 -22.91 0.59 -24.51
C LEU A 237 -22.76 -0.02 -23.12
N GLY A 238 -23.24 -1.26 -22.91
CA GLY A 238 -23.10 -1.93 -21.61
C GLY A 238 -21.64 -2.07 -21.14
N ARG A 239 -20.70 -2.30 -22.05
CA ARG A 239 -19.25 -2.35 -21.72
C ARG A 239 -18.69 -0.98 -21.37
N THR A 240 -19.21 0.05 -22.02
CA THR A 240 -18.84 1.46 -21.79
C THR A 240 -19.30 1.91 -20.41
N VAL A 241 -20.57 1.65 -20.08
CA VAL A 241 -21.13 1.89 -18.75
C VAL A 241 -20.37 1.08 -17.69
N ALA A 242 -20.04 -0.19 -17.97
CA ALA A 242 -19.23 -0.99 -17.06
C ALA A 242 -17.84 -0.37 -16.79
N ILE A 243 -17.16 0.18 -17.81
CA ILE A 243 -15.89 0.90 -17.59
C ILE A 243 -16.12 2.07 -16.63
N TRP A 244 -17.16 2.88 -16.84
CA TRP A 244 -17.43 4.04 -15.99
C TRP A 244 -17.73 3.65 -14.55
N VAL A 245 -18.65 2.71 -14.35
CA VAL A 245 -19.10 2.26 -13.03
C VAL A 245 -17.93 1.63 -12.27
N TRP A 246 -17.21 0.69 -12.87
CA TRP A 246 -16.10 0.02 -12.18
C TRP A 246 -14.94 0.97 -11.90
N THR A 247 -14.65 1.91 -12.79
CA THR A 247 -13.61 2.92 -12.55
C THR A 247 -14.02 3.88 -11.44
N ALA A 248 -15.27 4.35 -11.45
CA ALA A 248 -15.80 5.25 -10.43
C ALA A 248 -15.80 4.58 -9.05
N LEU A 249 -16.30 3.34 -8.97
CA LEU A 249 -16.27 2.55 -7.73
C LEU A 249 -14.83 2.34 -7.23
N ALA A 250 -13.89 1.98 -8.11
CA ALA A 250 -12.49 1.83 -7.74
C ALA A 250 -11.90 3.11 -7.12
N CYS A 251 -12.08 4.25 -7.80
CA CYS A 251 -11.57 5.56 -7.34
C CYS A 251 -12.30 6.06 -6.09
N ALA A 252 -13.56 5.69 -5.92
CA ALA A 252 -14.36 5.99 -4.73
C ALA A 252 -14.10 5.02 -3.58
N THR A 253 -13.28 3.98 -3.76
CA THR A 253 -12.92 3.03 -2.71
C THR A 253 -11.52 3.34 -2.17
N HIS A 254 -10.57 3.71 -3.04
CA HIS A 254 -9.20 3.98 -2.61
C HIS A 254 -8.42 4.85 -3.61
N PRO A 255 -7.58 5.80 -3.18
CA PRO A 255 -6.78 6.65 -4.07
C PRO A 255 -5.81 5.90 -4.99
N SER A 256 -5.29 4.73 -4.58
CA SER A 256 -4.42 3.91 -5.45
C SER A 256 -5.06 3.52 -6.77
N ALA A 257 -6.40 3.46 -6.84
CA ALA A 257 -7.10 3.20 -8.09
C ALA A 257 -6.90 4.32 -9.12
N LEU A 258 -6.69 5.58 -8.70
CA LEU A 258 -6.35 6.68 -9.60
C LEU A 258 -5.04 6.40 -10.33
N LEU A 259 -4.04 5.88 -9.61
CA LEU A 259 -2.74 5.48 -10.16
C LEU A 259 -2.88 4.28 -11.09
N GLY A 260 -3.67 3.28 -10.68
CA GLY A 260 -4.03 2.14 -11.52
C GLY A 260 -4.63 2.61 -12.84
N VAL A 261 -5.66 3.43 -12.78
CA VAL A 261 -6.37 3.94 -13.97
C VAL A 261 -5.45 4.80 -14.84
N ALA A 262 -4.59 5.64 -14.24
CA ALA A 262 -3.59 6.40 -14.97
C ALA A 262 -2.61 5.47 -15.73
N GLY A 263 -2.10 4.43 -15.08
CA GLY A 263 -1.24 3.43 -15.73
C GLY A 263 -1.91 2.71 -16.90
N VAL A 264 -3.19 2.35 -16.76
CA VAL A 264 -3.98 1.76 -17.85
C VAL A 264 -4.22 2.77 -18.98
N ALA A 265 -4.48 4.03 -18.66
CA ALA A 265 -4.68 5.08 -19.67
C ALA A 265 -3.40 5.33 -20.50
N VAL A 266 -2.23 5.37 -19.85
CA VAL A 266 -0.92 5.41 -20.55
C VAL A 266 -0.74 4.14 -21.38
N GLY A 267 -1.10 2.98 -20.83
CA GLY A 267 -1.07 1.70 -21.55
C GLY A 267 -1.95 1.69 -22.80
N LEU A 268 -3.12 2.33 -22.77
CA LEU A 268 -3.97 2.52 -23.94
C LEU A 268 -3.35 3.44 -25.00
N GLY A 269 -2.55 4.42 -24.59
CA GLY A 269 -1.70 5.19 -25.49
C GLY A 269 -0.74 4.27 -26.26
N LEU A 270 -0.05 3.36 -25.57
CA LEU A 270 0.84 2.38 -26.19
C LEU A 270 0.09 1.36 -27.06
N VAL A 271 -1.10 0.90 -26.66
CA VAL A 271 -1.97 0.09 -27.52
C VAL A 271 -2.32 0.85 -28.80
N ALA A 272 -2.63 2.15 -28.71
CA ALA A 272 -2.94 2.96 -29.88
C ALA A 272 -1.74 3.08 -30.85
N LEU A 273 -0.51 3.01 -30.33
CA LEU A 273 0.70 3.11 -31.13
C LEU A 273 1.16 1.76 -31.71
N LEU A 274 1.08 0.69 -30.91
CA LEU A 274 1.76 -0.58 -31.20
C LEU A 274 0.82 -1.70 -31.65
N ALA A 275 -0.45 -1.69 -31.21
CA ALA A 275 -1.35 -2.79 -31.48
C ALA A 275 -1.90 -2.74 -32.92
N VAL A 276 -1.85 -3.89 -33.60
CA VAL A 276 -2.31 -4.01 -35.00
C VAL A 276 -3.75 -4.53 -35.12
N ASP A 277 -4.26 -5.18 -34.09
CA ASP A 277 -5.59 -5.82 -34.04
C ASP A 277 -6.70 -4.89 -33.56
N VAL A 278 -6.36 -3.70 -33.07
CA VAL A 278 -7.32 -2.69 -32.61
C VAL A 278 -6.99 -1.33 -33.23
N PRO A 279 -7.98 -0.61 -33.81
CA PRO A 279 -7.74 0.73 -34.31
C PRO A 279 -7.30 1.69 -33.20
N PRO A 280 -6.29 2.55 -33.41
CA PRO A 280 -5.75 3.46 -32.38
C PRO A 280 -6.81 4.28 -31.64
N ARG A 281 -7.77 4.82 -32.40
CA ARG A 281 -8.91 5.58 -31.87
C ARG A 281 -9.75 4.83 -30.83
N ARG A 282 -9.86 3.50 -30.94
CA ARG A 282 -10.67 2.70 -30.01
C ARG A 282 -9.97 2.61 -28.66
N ALA A 283 -8.64 2.54 -28.66
CA ALA A 283 -7.84 2.62 -27.43
C ALA A 283 -7.94 4.02 -26.79
N LEU A 284 -7.83 5.09 -27.58
CA LEU A 284 -8.00 6.46 -27.08
C LEU A 284 -9.41 6.74 -26.53
N ILE A 285 -10.46 6.23 -27.18
CA ILE A 285 -11.84 6.29 -26.64
C ILE A 285 -11.94 5.51 -25.33
N GLY A 286 -11.28 4.36 -25.23
CA GLY A 286 -11.17 3.63 -23.96
C GLY A 286 -10.56 4.48 -22.86
N ALA A 287 -9.51 5.26 -23.16
CA ALA A 287 -8.86 6.15 -22.20
C ALA A 287 -9.80 7.30 -21.78
N ALA A 288 -10.57 7.85 -22.72
CA ALA A 288 -11.59 8.84 -22.40
C ALA A 288 -12.71 8.27 -21.51
N HIS A 289 -13.09 7.01 -21.70
CA HIS A 289 -14.06 6.34 -20.82
C HIS A 289 -13.51 6.09 -19.42
N LEU A 290 -12.22 5.75 -19.28
CA LEU A 290 -11.57 5.70 -17.98
C LEU A 290 -11.58 7.08 -17.30
N ALA A 291 -11.17 8.13 -18.02
CA ALA A 291 -11.16 9.50 -17.49
C ALA A 291 -12.56 9.95 -17.05
N LEU A 292 -13.61 9.58 -17.79
CA LEU A 292 -14.98 9.86 -17.38
C LEU A 292 -15.37 9.12 -16.09
N GLY A 293 -14.97 7.85 -15.95
CA GLY A 293 -15.17 7.09 -14.72
C GLY A 293 -14.46 7.71 -13.51
N VAL A 294 -13.22 8.18 -13.69
CA VAL A 294 -12.48 8.93 -12.66
C VAL A 294 -13.22 10.20 -12.29
N ALA A 295 -13.68 10.98 -13.28
CA ALA A 295 -14.38 12.23 -13.04
C ALA A 295 -15.74 12.04 -12.32
N LEU A 296 -16.46 10.94 -12.58
CA LEU A 296 -17.69 10.60 -11.85
C LEU A 296 -17.47 10.40 -10.34
N ALA A 297 -16.31 9.89 -9.95
CA ALA A 297 -15.93 9.70 -8.54
C ALA A 297 -15.26 10.94 -7.91
N ALA A 298 -15.15 12.06 -8.63
CA ALA A 298 -14.41 13.24 -8.17
C ALA A 298 -14.95 13.84 -6.87
N VAL A 299 -16.26 13.71 -6.60
CA VAL A 299 -16.83 14.15 -5.32
C VAL A 299 -16.28 13.39 -4.11
N VAL A 300 -15.76 12.18 -4.33
CA VAL A 300 -15.16 11.33 -3.29
C VAL A 300 -13.65 11.55 -3.22
N TRP A 301 -12.94 11.44 -4.35
CA TRP A 301 -11.47 11.47 -4.32
C TRP A 301 -10.86 12.88 -4.40
N ALA A 302 -11.55 13.90 -4.90
CA ALA A 302 -10.96 15.23 -5.01
C ALA A 302 -10.76 15.93 -3.67
N PRO A 303 -11.69 15.84 -2.68
CA PRO A 303 -11.42 16.32 -1.32
C PRO A 303 -10.18 15.65 -0.73
N LEU A 304 -10.06 14.33 -0.91
CA LEU A 304 -8.87 13.54 -0.54
C LEU A 304 -7.59 14.05 -1.21
N GLY A 305 -7.62 14.29 -2.52
CA GLY A 305 -6.48 14.83 -3.26
C GLY A 305 -6.08 16.23 -2.79
N ALA A 306 -7.06 17.10 -2.52
CA ALA A 306 -6.81 18.43 -1.97
C ALA A 306 -6.14 18.34 -0.58
N ARG A 307 -6.60 17.42 0.27
CA ARG A 307 -6.00 17.18 1.60
C ARG A 307 -4.60 16.62 1.51
N LEU A 308 -4.34 15.70 0.58
CA LEU A 308 -2.98 15.19 0.34
C LEU A 308 -2.03 16.31 -0.09
N ILE A 309 -2.50 17.26 -0.91
CA ILE A 309 -1.73 18.43 -1.32
C ILE A 309 -1.54 19.40 -0.14
N GLU A 310 -2.58 19.62 0.67
CA GLU A 310 -2.58 20.58 1.78
C GLU A 310 -1.81 20.08 3.01
N TYR A 311 -1.88 18.79 3.30
CA TYR A 311 -1.31 18.18 4.51
C TYR A 311 -0.06 17.33 4.24
N GLY A 312 0.24 17.00 2.98
CA GLY A 312 1.30 16.07 2.57
C GLY A 312 0.89 14.60 2.70
N GLN A 313 1.67 13.68 2.10
CA GLN A 313 1.49 12.23 2.26
C GLN A 313 2.34 11.67 3.40
N HIS A 314 1.76 10.76 4.19
CA HIS A 314 2.30 10.30 5.49
C HIS A 314 3.18 9.04 5.42
N PHE A 315 3.44 8.49 4.23
CA PHE A 315 4.33 7.34 4.08
C PHE A 315 5.53 7.66 3.22
N SER A 316 6.71 7.41 3.78
CA SER A 316 7.82 6.96 2.98
C SER A 316 7.96 5.47 2.97
N ALA A 317 7.89 4.91 1.77
CA ALA A 317 8.82 3.84 1.43
C ALA A 317 10.21 4.47 1.21
N ALA A 318 11.26 3.71 1.56
CA ALA A 318 12.64 4.05 1.22
C ALA A 318 12.78 4.37 -0.28
N LEU A 319 13.78 5.19 -0.65
CA LEU A 319 14.08 5.45 -2.06
C LEU A 319 14.37 4.10 -2.74
N ARG A 320 13.57 3.75 -3.74
CA ARG A 320 13.85 2.63 -4.64
C ARG A 320 14.52 3.19 -5.89
N SER A 321 15.84 3.18 -5.87
CA SER A 321 16.62 3.41 -7.09
C SER A 321 16.26 2.35 -8.14
N PRO A 322 16.41 2.64 -9.45
CA PRO A 322 16.25 1.64 -10.50
C PRO A 322 17.12 0.39 -10.29
N GLY A 323 18.34 0.58 -9.77
CA GLY A 323 19.26 -0.50 -9.42
C GLY A 323 18.70 -1.39 -8.31
N ARG A 324 18.23 -0.79 -7.22
CA ARG A 324 17.62 -1.54 -6.12
C ARG A 324 16.33 -2.24 -6.55
N LEU A 325 15.52 -1.61 -7.40
CA LEU A 325 14.36 -2.28 -7.98
C LEU A 325 14.79 -3.49 -8.80
N LEU A 326 15.82 -3.35 -9.64
CA LEU A 326 16.30 -4.47 -10.44
C LEU A 326 16.83 -5.60 -9.55
N GLU A 327 17.56 -5.29 -8.48
CA GLU A 327 17.97 -6.26 -7.45
C GLU A 327 16.76 -6.96 -6.84
N ASP A 328 15.78 -6.21 -6.34
CA ASP A 328 14.57 -6.77 -5.73
C ASP A 328 13.78 -7.64 -6.74
N VAL A 329 13.67 -7.18 -7.98
CA VAL A 329 12.97 -7.90 -9.07
C VAL A 329 13.69 -9.18 -9.47
N LEU A 330 15.03 -9.23 -9.37
CA LEU A 330 15.88 -10.37 -9.73
C LEU A 330 16.27 -11.25 -8.53
N ALA A 331 15.91 -10.86 -7.30
CA ALA A 331 16.27 -11.58 -6.08
C ALA A 331 15.64 -12.98 -6.01
N TRP A 332 16.40 -13.96 -5.52
CA TRP A 332 15.90 -15.30 -5.22
C TRP A 332 16.14 -15.62 -3.73
N PRO A 333 15.09 -15.75 -2.92
CA PRO A 333 13.66 -15.60 -3.25
C PRO A 333 13.26 -14.15 -3.54
N HIS A 334 12.17 -13.96 -4.31
CA HIS A 334 11.65 -12.63 -4.64
C HIS A 334 11.00 -12.01 -3.39
N PRO A 335 11.31 -10.76 -3.00
CA PRO A 335 10.90 -10.18 -1.73
C PRO A 335 9.38 -10.00 -1.62
N PHE A 336 8.66 -9.85 -2.73
CA PHE A 336 7.22 -9.59 -2.75
C PHE A 336 6.33 -10.82 -2.98
N THR A 337 6.89 -12.00 -3.26
CA THR A 337 6.11 -13.21 -3.58
C THR A 337 6.85 -14.47 -3.18
N GLN A 338 6.10 -15.48 -2.75
CA GLN A 338 6.66 -16.81 -2.54
C GLN A 338 6.70 -17.63 -3.84
N LEU A 339 6.03 -17.15 -4.87
CA LEU A 339 5.97 -17.77 -6.20
C LEU A 339 6.89 -17.04 -7.19
N ALA A 340 8.14 -16.80 -6.77
CA ALA A 340 9.14 -16.07 -7.56
C ALA A 340 9.24 -16.60 -9.01
N GLY A 341 9.26 -17.93 -9.21
CA GLY A 341 9.28 -18.54 -10.54
C GLY A 341 8.08 -18.19 -11.44
N VAL A 342 6.88 -18.05 -10.86
CA VAL A 342 5.67 -17.62 -11.58
C VAL A 342 5.81 -16.15 -11.99
N VAL A 343 6.31 -15.31 -11.09
CA VAL A 343 6.55 -13.89 -11.35
C VAL A 343 7.60 -13.68 -12.44
N TYR A 344 8.72 -14.42 -12.41
CA TYR A 344 9.74 -14.39 -13.47
C TYR A 344 9.19 -14.82 -14.83
N ALA A 345 8.43 -15.91 -14.88
CA ALA A 345 7.73 -16.32 -16.09
C ALA A 345 6.75 -15.23 -16.57
N GLY A 346 6.12 -14.52 -15.63
CA GLY A 346 5.28 -13.36 -15.88
C GLY A 346 6.04 -12.22 -16.57
N TYR A 347 7.19 -11.81 -16.05
CA TYR A 347 8.03 -10.76 -16.65
C TYR A 347 8.45 -11.10 -18.07
N VAL A 348 8.91 -12.33 -18.31
CA VAL A 348 9.24 -12.82 -19.65
C VAL A 348 8.01 -12.76 -20.57
N GLY A 349 6.86 -13.18 -20.06
CA GLY A 349 5.59 -13.09 -20.77
C GLY A 349 5.17 -11.68 -21.14
N LEU A 350 5.40 -10.69 -20.26
CA LEU A 350 5.15 -9.28 -20.55
C LEU A 350 6.11 -8.73 -21.63
N ALA A 351 7.37 -9.19 -21.65
CA ALA A 351 8.28 -8.86 -22.75
C ALA A 351 7.75 -9.40 -24.10
N PHE A 352 7.32 -10.67 -24.14
CA PHE A 352 6.66 -11.23 -25.33
C PHE A 352 5.37 -10.50 -25.71
N ALA A 353 4.62 -10.02 -24.71
CA ALA A 353 3.38 -9.30 -24.92
C ALA A 353 3.58 -8.00 -25.71
N LEU A 354 4.64 -7.23 -25.42
CA LEU A 354 5.02 -6.03 -26.19
C LEU A 354 5.36 -6.37 -27.64
N VAL A 355 6.12 -7.45 -27.87
CA VAL A 355 6.51 -7.90 -29.21
C VAL A 355 5.30 -8.41 -30.01
N SER A 356 4.29 -8.94 -29.33
CA SER A 356 3.13 -9.56 -30.00
C SER A 356 2.23 -8.58 -30.76
N ARG A 357 2.34 -7.26 -30.49
CA ARG A 357 1.53 -6.18 -31.10
C ARG A 357 0.01 -6.43 -31.07
N ARG A 358 -0.47 -7.19 -30.08
CA ARG A 358 -1.90 -7.40 -29.86
C ARG A 358 -2.37 -6.54 -28.70
N ALA A 359 -3.54 -5.94 -28.83
CA ALA A 359 -4.02 -4.92 -27.91
C ALA A 359 -4.08 -5.40 -26.45
N ALA A 360 -4.59 -6.61 -26.20
CA ALA A 360 -4.68 -7.14 -24.83
C ALA A 360 -3.30 -7.40 -24.20
N PRO A 361 -2.39 -8.20 -24.80
CA PRO A 361 -1.02 -8.34 -24.30
C PRO A 361 -0.28 -7.01 -24.17
N THR A 362 -0.36 -6.13 -25.17
CA THR A 362 0.29 -4.81 -25.14
C THR A 362 -0.24 -3.96 -23.99
N LEU A 363 -1.55 -3.95 -23.73
CA LEU A 363 -2.11 -3.20 -22.60
C LEU A 363 -1.56 -3.72 -21.26
N LEU A 364 -1.52 -5.05 -21.07
CA LEU A 364 -1.00 -5.65 -19.84
C LEU A 364 0.46 -5.27 -19.61
N ALA A 365 1.31 -5.42 -20.62
CA ALA A 365 2.74 -5.11 -20.51
C ALA A 365 3.01 -3.61 -20.38
N ALA A 366 2.28 -2.77 -21.10
CA ALA A 366 2.40 -1.33 -20.99
C ALA A 366 1.97 -0.83 -19.61
N SER A 367 0.83 -1.30 -19.09
CA SER A 367 0.38 -0.94 -17.74
C SER A 367 1.36 -1.43 -16.69
N ALA A 368 1.83 -2.67 -16.81
CA ALA A 368 2.85 -3.23 -15.92
C ALA A 368 4.15 -2.42 -15.94
N ALA A 369 4.63 -2.00 -17.12
CA ALA A 369 5.82 -1.16 -17.24
C ALA A 369 5.63 0.21 -16.57
N VAL A 370 4.44 0.81 -16.69
CA VAL A 370 4.13 2.08 -16.01
C VAL A 370 4.11 1.88 -14.49
N TYR A 371 3.49 0.81 -14.00
CA TYR A 371 3.51 0.52 -12.56
C TYR A 371 4.91 0.23 -12.05
N PHE A 372 5.73 -0.48 -12.83
CA PHE A 372 7.15 -0.69 -12.52
C PHE A 372 7.95 0.60 -12.46
N ALA A 373 7.74 1.50 -13.43
CA ALA A 373 8.40 2.80 -13.44
C ALA A 373 7.94 3.66 -12.25
N ALA A 374 6.65 3.64 -11.93
CA ALA A 374 6.10 4.34 -10.77
C ALA A 374 6.51 3.70 -9.43
N PHE A 375 6.92 2.44 -9.45
CA PHE A 375 7.53 1.74 -8.31
C PHE A 375 8.99 2.15 -8.06
N THR A 376 9.63 2.83 -9.03
CA THR A 376 10.93 3.49 -8.83
C THR A 376 10.76 4.97 -8.52
N ASP A 377 11.75 5.55 -7.85
CA ASP A 377 11.83 7.00 -7.72
C ASP A 377 12.40 7.67 -8.97
N ALA A 378 12.64 6.93 -10.06
CA ALA A 378 13.26 7.46 -11.28
C ALA A 378 12.50 8.64 -11.88
N PRO A 379 11.16 8.67 -12.00
CA PRO A 379 10.45 9.84 -12.52
C PRO A 379 10.66 11.09 -11.66
N TYR A 380 10.71 10.93 -10.34
CA TYR A 380 10.97 12.03 -9.40
C TYR A 380 12.41 12.55 -9.53
N LEU A 381 13.37 11.63 -9.60
CA LEU A 381 14.79 11.96 -9.80
C LEU A 381 15.08 12.58 -11.18
N VAL A 382 14.36 12.15 -12.22
CA VAL A 382 14.48 12.65 -13.60
C VAL A 382 13.93 14.06 -13.74
N LEU A 383 12.79 14.32 -13.13
CA LEU A 383 12.12 15.61 -13.27
C LEU A 383 12.66 16.67 -12.29
N ASP A 384 13.72 16.35 -11.53
CA ASP A 384 14.23 17.15 -10.39
C ASP A 384 13.11 17.48 -9.39
N LEU A 385 12.08 16.62 -9.36
CA LEU A 385 10.96 16.64 -8.44
C LEU A 385 11.39 15.87 -7.18
N GLY A 386 12.52 16.30 -6.58
CA GLY A 386 13.00 15.74 -5.32
C GLY A 386 11.88 15.70 -4.29
N PRO A 387 11.95 14.81 -3.28
CA PRO A 387 10.87 14.67 -2.31
C PRO A 387 10.52 16.03 -1.70
N SER A 388 9.37 16.58 -2.09
CA SER A 388 8.75 17.77 -1.51
C SER A 388 7.44 17.33 -0.85
N LEU A 389 6.89 18.16 0.04
CA LEU A 389 5.57 17.89 0.63
C LEU A 389 4.47 17.73 -0.43
N GLU A 390 4.61 18.39 -1.59
CA GLU A 390 3.69 18.31 -2.73
C GLU A 390 3.84 17.00 -3.53
N LEU A 391 5.00 16.34 -3.43
CA LEU A 391 5.37 15.11 -4.13
C LEU A 391 5.47 13.90 -3.19
N ALA A 392 4.99 14.08 -1.95
CA ALA A 392 5.02 13.08 -0.91
C ALA A 392 4.49 11.75 -1.46
N ARG A 393 5.28 10.70 -1.25
CA ARG A 393 5.36 9.55 -2.15
C ARG A 393 4.12 8.69 -2.07
N LEU A 394 3.48 8.47 -3.22
CA LEU A 394 2.39 7.53 -3.45
C LEU A 394 2.82 6.09 -3.13
N GLY A 395 2.89 5.73 -1.85
CA GLY A 395 3.30 4.43 -1.27
C GLY A 395 3.75 3.40 -2.30
N ALA A 396 4.98 3.55 -2.81
CA ALA A 396 5.45 2.84 -4.01
C ALA A 396 5.21 1.34 -3.90
N ASP A 397 5.40 0.78 -2.71
CA ASP A 397 5.19 -0.64 -2.44
C ASP A 397 3.77 -1.13 -2.79
N ARG A 398 2.75 -0.27 -2.65
CA ARG A 398 1.34 -0.55 -3.00
C ARG A 398 1.12 -0.65 -4.50
N LEU A 399 1.97 -0.04 -5.32
CA LEU A 399 1.89 -0.19 -6.78
C LEU A 399 2.22 -1.62 -7.21
N TYR A 400 2.98 -2.38 -6.40
CA TYR A 400 3.19 -3.80 -6.67
C TYR A 400 1.88 -4.59 -6.60
N ALA A 401 0.96 -4.24 -5.69
CA ALA A 401 -0.36 -4.86 -5.66
C ALA A 401 -1.11 -4.67 -6.99
N LEU A 402 -1.03 -3.48 -7.59
CA LEU A 402 -1.65 -3.19 -8.91
C LEU A 402 -0.92 -3.88 -10.08
N LEU A 403 0.41 -3.98 -9.99
CA LEU A 403 1.28 -4.62 -10.96
C LEU A 403 1.08 -6.14 -11.02
N ARG A 404 0.96 -6.78 -9.86
CA ARG A 404 1.01 -8.23 -9.71
C ARG A 404 -0.03 -8.99 -10.57
N PRO A 405 -1.32 -8.60 -10.65
CA PRO A 405 -2.26 -9.21 -11.57
C PRO A 405 -1.80 -9.19 -13.04
N MET A 406 -1.13 -8.10 -13.46
CA MET A 406 -0.62 -7.96 -14.83
C MET A 406 0.54 -8.92 -15.08
N VAL A 407 1.46 -9.04 -14.11
CA VAL A 407 2.59 -9.98 -14.17
C VAL A 407 2.10 -11.43 -14.22
N TYR A 408 1.13 -11.78 -13.37
CA TYR A 408 0.50 -13.10 -13.36
C TYR A 408 -0.20 -13.40 -14.69
N ALA A 409 -0.93 -12.43 -15.26
CA ALA A 409 -1.50 -12.57 -16.60
C ALA A 409 -0.41 -12.67 -17.70
N GLY A 410 0.77 -12.10 -17.49
CA GLY A 410 1.95 -12.29 -18.33
C GLY A 410 2.34 -13.76 -18.50
N VAL A 411 2.19 -14.59 -17.46
CA VAL A 411 2.44 -16.04 -17.54
C VAL A 411 1.54 -16.70 -18.60
N ALA A 412 0.29 -16.25 -18.72
CA ALA A 412 -0.62 -16.75 -19.75
C ALA A 412 -0.17 -16.34 -21.16
N VAL A 413 0.41 -15.14 -21.32
CA VAL A 413 1.03 -14.72 -22.59
C VAL A 413 2.17 -15.67 -22.95
N LEU A 414 3.11 -15.89 -22.02
CA LEU A 414 4.25 -16.77 -22.23
C LEU A 414 3.79 -18.18 -22.60
N ALA A 415 2.88 -18.77 -21.82
CA ALA A 415 2.35 -20.09 -22.09
C ALA A 415 1.67 -20.16 -23.48
N ALA A 416 0.92 -19.14 -23.87
CA ALA A 416 0.28 -19.09 -25.17
C ALA A 416 1.30 -18.99 -26.33
N GLU A 417 2.38 -18.24 -26.16
CA GLU A 417 3.48 -18.18 -27.15
C GLU A 417 4.25 -19.50 -27.22
N LEU A 418 4.57 -20.12 -26.08
CA LEU A 418 5.24 -21.42 -26.04
C LEU A 418 4.39 -22.50 -26.71
N VAL A 419 3.09 -22.55 -26.45
CA VAL A 419 2.17 -23.49 -27.10
C VAL A 419 2.10 -23.23 -28.61
N ARG A 420 2.08 -21.97 -29.04
CA ARG A 420 2.09 -21.63 -30.48
C ARG A 420 3.42 -21.98 -31.15
N ALA A 421 4.55 -21.72 -30.49
CA ALA A 421 5.87 -22.10 -30.95
C ALA A 421 6.02 -23.62 -31.05
N ALA A 422 5.61 -24.35 -30.00
CA ALA A 422 5.57 -25.80 -29.98
C ALA A 422 4.65 -26.35 -31.07
N GLY A 423 3.46 -25.76 -31.26
CA GLY A 423 2.52 -26.17 -32.31
C GLY A 423 3.11 -26.02 -33.73
N ARG A 424 3.81 -24.92 -34.01
CA ARG A 424 4.53 -24.72 -35.27
C ARG A 424 5.66 -25.73 -35.46
N GLY A 425 6.46 -25.97 -34.42
CA GLY A 425 7.51 -26.99 -34.44
C GLY A 425 6.96 -28.42 -34.59
N TRP A 426 5.79 -28.69 -34.01
CA TRP A 426 5.13 -29.98 -34.06
C TRP A 426 4.45 -30.30 -35.38
N ALA A 427 3.97 -29.29 -36.12
CA ALA A 427 3.34 -29.49 -37.43
C ALA A 427 4.25 -30.20 -38.45
N GLY A 428 5.58 -30.09 -38.30
CA GLY A 428 6.58 -30.79 -39.11
C GLY A 428 7.35 -31.91 -38.40
N ALA A 429 7.06 -32.20 -37.13
CA ALA A 429 7.83 -33.18 -36.35
C ALA A 429 7.40 -34.63 -36.65
N SER A 430 8.39 -35.54 -36.71
CA SER A 430 8.12 -36.99 -36.79
C SER A 430 7.36 -37.48 -35.55
N GLY A 431 6.60 -38.57 -35.68
CA GLY A 431 5.81 -39.14 -34.58
C GLY A 431 6.63 -39.41 -33.31
N ARG A 432 7.86 -39.89 -33.48
CA ARG A 432 8.82 -40.13 -32.36
C ARG A 432 9.23 -38.85 -31.66
N ARG A 433 9.50 -37.76 -32.39
CA ARG A 433 9.82 -36.45 -31.78
C ARG A 433 8.63 -35.88 -31.01
N ARG A 434 7.39 -36.07 -31.51
CA ARG A 434 6.19 -35.65 -30.78
C ARG A 434 5.99 -36.44 -29.49
N GLN A 435 6.24 -37.74 -29.50
CA GLN A 435 6.18 -38.59 -28.31
C GLN A 435 7.23 -38.20 -27.27
N VAL A 436 8.49 -37.98 -27.68
CA VAL A 436 9.57 -37.55 -26.76
C VAL A 436 9.27 -36.18 -26.18
N ALA A 437 8.86 -35.20 -27.00
CA ALA A 437 8.50 -33.88 -26.50
C ALA A 437 7.28 -33.91 -25.56
N GLY A 438 6.26 -34.72 -25.88
CA GLY A 438 5.11 -34.94 -25.01
C GLY A 438 5.49 -35.59 -23.68
N ALA A 439 6.36 -36.59 -23.71
CA ALA A 439 6.90 -37.23 -22.50
C ALA A 439 7.70 -36.26 -21.65
N LEU A 440 8.60 -35.46 -22.25
CA LEU A 440 9.35 -34.43 -21.54
C LEU A 440 8.43 -33.39 -20.91
N ALA A 441 7.45 -32.88 -21.67
CA ALA A 441 6.48 -31.93 -21.13
C ALA A 441 5.65 -32.51 -19.97
N ALA A 442 5.25 -33.77 -20.07
CA ALA A 442 4.53 -34.47 -18.99
C ALA A 442 5.41 -34.70 -17.76
N ILE A 443 6.68 -35.08 -17.94
CA ILE A 443 7.67 -35.20 -16.86
C ILE A 443 7.88 -33.84 -16.19
N THR A 444 8.07 -32.77 -16.96
CA THR A 444 8.25 -31.42 -16.41
C THR A 444 7.01 -30.96 -15.64
N LEU A 445 5.80 -31.17 -16.18
CA LEU A 445 4.54 -30.84 -15.49
C LEU A 445 4.36 -31.65 -14.21
N ALA A 446 4.75 -32.93 -14.22
CA ALA A 446 4.70 -33.79 -13.06
C ALA A 446 5.74 -33.40 -12.00
N LEU A 447 6.96 -33.01 -12.41
CA LEU A 447 8.01 -32.52 -11.52
C LEU A 447 7.57 -31.20 -10.87
N ALA A 448 7.00 -30.30 -11.68
CA ALA A 448 6.46 -29.04 -11.20
C ALA A 448 5.28 -29.28 -10.23
N GLY A 449 4.33 -30.14 -10.58
CA GLY A 449 3.21 -30.51 -9.71
C GLY A 449 3.67 -31.12 -8.39
N ARG A 450 4.66 -32.01 -8.44
CA ARG A 450 5.27 -32.61 -7.26
C ARG A 450 5.99 -31.59 -6.38
N ALA A 451 6.71 -30.63 -6.96
CA ALA A 451 7.37 -29.57 -6.19
C ALA A 451 6.35 -28.58 -5.60
N LEU A 452 5.26 -28.33 -6.32
CA LEU A 452 4.21 -27.41 -5.90
C LEU A 452 3.39 -27.92 -4.71
N VAL A 453 3.18 -29.24 -4.55
CA VAL A 453 2.36 -29.78 -3.45
C VAL A 453 3.00 -29.58 -2.07
N PRO A 454 4.27 -29.95 -1.79
CA PRO A 454 4.94 -29.66 -0.53
C PRO A 454 5.13 -28.17 -0.31
N ALA A 455 5.48 -27.41 -1.35
CA ALA A 455 5.55 -25.95 -1.26
C ALA A 455 4.18 -25.38 -0.85
N TRP A 456 3.09 -25.86 -1.44
CA TRP A 456 1.72 -25.46 -1.10
C TRP A 456 1.32 -25.87 0.32
N GLN A 457 1.62 -27.10 0.76
CA GLN A 457 1.34 -27.54 2.13
C GLN A 457 2.14 -26.74 3.14
N GLN A 458 3.42 -26.48 2.86
CA GLN A 458 4.27 -25.63 3.67
C GLN A 458 3.74 -24.20 3.71
N GLN A 459 3.29 -23.63 2.58
CA GLN A 459 2.75 -22.27 2.56
C GLN A 459 1.38 -22.17 3.23
N ARG A 460 0.50 -23.15 3.03
CA ARG A 460 -0.77 -23.23 3.73
C ARG A 460 -0.53 -23.34 5.24
N SER A 461 0.40 -24.21 5.65
CA SER A 461 0.81 -24.33 7.05
C SER A 461 1.41 -23.03 7.55
N LEU A 462 2.29 -22.36 6.81
CA LEU A 462 2.93 -21.13 7.26
C LEU A 462 1.93 -19.97 7.33
N ALA A 463 0.98 -19.87 6.40
CA ALA A 463 -0.09 -18.89 6.44
C ALA A 463 -1.03 -19.14 7.64
N LEU A 464 -1.46 -20.39 7.84
CA LEU A 464 -2.28 -20.78 8.99
C LEU A 464 -1.51 -20.59 10.30
N THR A 465 -0.27 -21.08 10.39
CA THR A 465 0.60 -20.95 11.56
C THR A 465 0.95 -19.49 11.85
N THR A 466 1.17 -18.62 10.85
CA THR A 466 1.38 -17.18 11.12
C THR A 466 0.09 -16.56 11.70
N ALA A 467 -1.06 -16.86 11.08
CA ALA A 467 -2.36 -16.38 11.57
C ALA A 467 -2.72 -16.94 12.96
N THR A 468 -2.26 -18.15 13.31
CA THR A 468 -2.54 -18.79 14.60
C THR A 468 -1.47 -18.57 15.66
N ALA A 469 -0.18 -18.42 15.31
CA ALA A 469 0.93 -18.21 16.25
C ALA A 469 1.07 -16.74 16.69
N GLN A 470 0.40 -15.82 16.01
CA GLN A 470 0.18 -14.47 16.51
C GLN A 470 -0.92 -14.41 17.58
N ALA A 471 -1.78 -15.44 17.62
CA ALA A 471 -2.70 -15.64 18.71
C ALA A 471 -1.97 -16.46 19.78
N ASP A 472 -1.60 -15.86 20.90
CA ASP A 472 -1.78 -16.56 22.16
C ASP A 472 -3.19 -16.19 22.60
N PRO A 473 -4.23 -16.95 22.19
CA PRO A 473 -5.61 -16.56 22.49
C PRO A 473 -5.80 -16.44 23.99
N SER A 474 -5.12 -17.30 24.78
CA SER A 474 -5.20 -17.28 26.23
C SER A 474 -4.59 -16.01 26.82
N GLY A 475 -3.36 -15.63 26.43
CA GLY A 475 -2.75 -14.37 26.86
C GLY A 475 -3.54 -13.14 26.40
N GLN A 476 -4.14 -13.20 25.22
CA GLN A 476 -4.93 -12.12 24.63
C GLN A 476 -6.29 -11.95 25.36
N ASP A 477 -6.99 -13.06 25.63
CA ASP A 477 -8.23 -13.08 26.40
C ASP A 477 -7.99 -12.62 27.83
N LEU A 478 -6.88 -13.04 28.45
CA LEU A 478 -6.47 -12.58 29.77
C LEU A 478 -6.16 -11.08 29.79
N LEU A 479 -5.46 -10.58 28.76
CA LEU A 479 -5.18 -9.15 28.63
C LEU A 479 -6.46 -8.33 28.45
N VAL A 480 -7.44 -8.83 27.68
CA VAL A 480 -8.74 -8.18 27.52
C VAL A 480 -9.56 -8.23 28.80
N ALA A 481 -9.60 -9.37 29.50
CA ALA A 481 -10.27 -9.48 30.78
C ALA A 481 -9.66 -8.54 31.84
N TRP A 482 -8.32 -8.49 31.89
CA TRP A 482 -7.59 -7.54 32.73
C TRP A 482 -7.97 -6.10 32.38
N GLY A 483 -7.98 -5.78 31.09
CA GLY A 483 -8.28 -4.43 30.66
C GLY A 483 -9.74 -4.02 30.96
N HIS A 484 -10.72 -4.90 30.76
CA HIS A 484 -12.10 -4.67 31.18
C HIS A 484 -12.20 -4.42 32.68
N THR A 485 -11.45 -5.18 33.47
CA THR A 485 -11.39 -4.98 34.93
C THR A 485 -10.83 -3.60 35.27
N ARG A 486 -9.70 -3.21 34.68
CA ARG A 486 -9.09 -1.89 34.90
C ARG A 486 -9.97 -0.73 34.47
N ALA A 487 -10.72 -0.92 33.40
CA ALA A 487 -11.67 0.06 32.93
C ALA A 487 -12.88 0.20 33.85
N ALA A 488 -13.38 -0.89 34.44
CA ALA A 488 -14.46 -0.86 35.43
C ALA A 488 -14.01 -0.24 36.77
N GLU A 489 -12.72 -0.35 37.12
CA GLU A 489 -12.11 0.29 38.29
C GLU A 489 -11.83 1.79 38.09
N GLN A 490 -11.98 2.30 36.87
CA GLN A 490 -11.63 3.67 36.51
C GLN A 490 -12.63 4.66 37.11
N ARG A 491 -12.13 5.75 37.74
CA ARG A 491 -13.01 6.80 38.29
C ARG A 491 -13.77 7.49 37.14
N PRO A 492 -15.03 7.90 37.33
CA PRO A 492 -15.83 8.55 36.27
C PRO A 492 -15.22 9.83 35.69
N ASP A 493 -14.40 10.52 36.48
CA ASP A 493 -13.72 11.77 36.12
C ASP A 493 -12.26 11.57 35.69
N ALA A 494 -11.76 10.34 35.72
CA ALA A 494 -10.38 10.02 35.40
C ALA A 494 -10.30 9.28 34.06
N PHE A 495 -9.34 9.67 33.24
CA PHE A 495 -9.09 9.06 31.94
C PHE A 495 -7.77 8.28 31.94
N ALA A 496 -7.70 7.14 31.26
CA ALA A 496 -6.50 6.32 31.20
C ALA A 496 -6.31 5.71 29.80
N ARG A 497 -5.07 5.69 29.30
CA ARG A 497 -4.71 5.01 28.04
C ARG A 497 -3.68 3.91 28.24
N ALA A 498 -3.57 2.99 27.27
CA ALA A 498 -2.46 2.05 27.21
C ALA A 498 -1.72 2.10 25.87
N LEU A 499 -0.48 2.57 25.91
CA LEU A 499 0.37 2.60 24.73
C LEU A 499 0.90 1.20 24.39
N PHE A 500 0.85 0.75 23.13
CA PHE A 500 1.59 -0.43 22.71
C PHE A 500 2.94 -0.06 22.13
N ASP A 501 3.96 -0.72 22.67
CA ASP A 501 5.32 -0.61 22.22
C ASP A 501 5.73 -1.87 21.45
N LEU A 502 5.82 -1.76 20.12
CA LEU A 502 6.21 -2.85 19.22
C LEU A 502 7.66 -2.71 18.71
N GLY A 503 8.56 -2.07 19.47
CA GLY A 503 10.01 -2.12 19.19
C GLY A 503 10.44 -1.34 17.94
N GLY A 504 9.94 -0.12 17.78
CA GLY A 504 10.26 0.80 16.66
C GLY A 504 9.05 1.40 15.96
N ALA A 505 7.86 0.84 16.22
CA ALA A 505 6.59 1.46 15.93
C ALA A 505 5.75 1.48 17.21
N HIS A 506 5.60 2.65 17.81
CA HIS A 506 4.69 2.86 18.94
C HIS A 506 3.28 3.05 18.36
N TYR A 507 2.37 2.14 18.69
CA TYR A 507 0.95 2.29 18.35
C TYR A 507 0.22 2.60 19.66
N SER A 508 -0.38 3.78 19.79
CA SER A 508 -1.24 4.05 20.95
C SER A 508 -2.47 3.18 20.86
N PHE A 509 -2.87 2.62 21.99
CA PHE A 509 -4.17 2.01 22.11
C PHE A 509 -4.87 2.54 23.38
N HIS A 510 -6.20 2.43 23.46
CA HIS A 510 -6.97 2.95 24.60
C HIS A 510 -7.58 1.80 25.37
N LEU A 511 -7.57 1.89 26.70
CA LEU A 511 -8.22 0.93 27.57
C LEU A 511 -9.42 1.58 28.28
N THR A 512 -10.66 1.31 27.85
CA THR A 512 -11.89 1.58 28.64
C THR A 512 -12.97 0.49 28.44
N ALA A 513 -14.17 0.55 29.02
CA ALA A 513 -14.78 -0.66 29.62
C ALA A 513 -15.69 -1.62 28.80
N GLU A 514 -16.02 -1.46 27.51
CA GLU A 514 -17.32 -2.01 27.04
C GLU A 514 -17.41 -3.06 25.89
N THR A 515 -16.37 -3.49 25.15
CA THR A 515 -16.61 -4.18 23.84
C THR A 515 -15.91 -5.52 23.50
N GLY A 516 -15.17 -6.18 24.39
CA GLY A 516 -15.12 -7.64 24.41
C GLY A 516 -14.31 -8.44 23.36
N LEU A 517 -13.41 -7.88 22.53
CA LEU A 517 -12.34 -8.69 21.86
C LEU A 517 -11.09 -7.86 21.49
N PRO A 518 -9.90 -8.48 21.35
CA PRO A 518 -8.62 -7.80 21.25
C PRO A 518 -8.22 -7.54 19.78
N THR A 519 -8.54 -6.36 19.29
CA THR A 519 -7.50 -5.37 19.00
C THR A 519 -7.56 -4.38 20.12
N LEU A 520 -6.48 -3.74 20.49
CA LEU A 520 -6.54 -2.86 21.64
C LEU A 520 -7.34 -1.59 21.35
N HIS A 521 -8.65 -1.65 21.49
CA HIS A 521 -9.46 -0.58 21.98
C HIS A 521 -10.58 -1.25 22.76
N MET A 522 -10.60 -1.00 24.06
CA MET A 522 -11.71 -1.44 24.89
C MET A 522 -12.65 -0.22 25.08
N GLY A 523 -13.93 -0.42 24.75
CA GLY A 523 -15.04 0.51 24.93
C GLY A 523 -15.20 1.60 23.85
N PRO A 524 -16.43 2.12 23.62
CA PRO A 524 -16.64 3.32 22.82
C PRO A 524 -16.09 4.52 23.61
N ILE A 525 -14.82 4.81 23.38
CA ILE A 525 -14.28 6.15 23.59
C ILE A 525 -14.38 6.84 22.24
N PRO A 526 -14.43 8.18 22.23
CA PRO A 526 -14.37 8.91 21.01
C PRO A 526 -13.43 8.39 19.94
N ASP A 527 -14.02 7.91 18.84
CA ASP A 527 -13.35 7.43 17.63
C ASP A 527 -12.32 8.47 17.11
N MET A 528 -12.46 9.73 17.53
CA MET A 528 -11.51 10.84 17.40
C MET A 528 -10.12 10.59 17.99
N LEU A 529 -9.94 9.59 18.84
CA LEU A 529 -8.69 9.26 19.52
C LEU A 529 -7.96 8.07 18.91
N LEU A 530 -8.55 7.38 17.91
CA LEU A 530 -8.23 6.01 17.54
C LEU A 530 -6.83 5.72 16.97
N ARG A 531 -5.95 6.70 16.75
CA ARG A 531 -4.58 6.41 16.26
C ARG A 531 -3.62 7.59 16.43
N GLU A 532 -3.47 8.09 17.64
CA GLU A 532 -2.39 9.05 17.94
C GLU A 532 -1.06 8.29 18.02
N ARG A 533 -0.21 8.43 17.01
CA ARG A 533 1.13 7.86 17.08
C ARG A 533 1.93 8.64 18.13
N ILE A 534 1.92 8.18 19.38
CA ILE A 534 2.78 8.68 20.45
C ILE A 534 4.17 8.12 20.21
N GLU A 535 4.96 8.82 19.38
CA GLU A 535 6.34 8.42 19.05
C GLU A 535 7.32 8.72 20.17
N ASP A 536 6.97 9.64 21.06
CA ASP A 536 7.75 9.99 22.25
C ASP A 536 7.12 9.35 23.49
N THR A 537 7.83 8.39 24.08
CA THR A 537 7.45 7.72 25.33
C THR A 537 8.05 8.39 26.57
N SER A 538 8.53 9.64 26.45
CA SER A 538 8.96 10.43 27.60
C SER A 538 7.84 10.56 28.64
N PRO A 539 8.17 10.64 29.95
CA PRO A 539 7.16 10.84 30.98
C PRO A 539 6.24 12.03 30.72
N ALA A 540 6.76 13.12 30.15
CA ALA A 540 5.98 14.31 29.82
C ALA A 540 4.93 14.03 28.72
N SER A 541 5.32 13.34 27.65
CA SER A 541 4.42 12.95 26.57
C SER A 541 3.38 11.93 27.05
N LEU A 542 3.80 10.89 27.78
CA LEU A 542 2.89 9.90 28.37
C LEU A 542 1.89 10.57 29.32
N HIS A 543 2.34 11.50 30.16
CA HIS A 543 1.48 12.26 31.07
C HIS A 543 0.51 13.20 30.34
N ARG A 544 0.96 13.85 29.25
CA ARG A 544 0.15 14.74 28.40
C ARG A 544 -1.02 13.98 27.76
N PHE A 545 -0.75 12.80 27.21
CA PHE A 545 -1.77 11.92 26.62
C PHE A 545 -2.48 11.07 27.67
N ASN A 546 -2.13 11.24 28.94
CA ASN A 546 -2.74 10.55 30.05
C ASN A 546 -2.68 9.02 29.88
N VAL A 547 -1.51 8.55 29.44
CA VAL A 547 -1.15 7.13 29.32
C VAL A 547 -0.86 6.60 30.71
N ARG A 548 -1.62 5.58 31.12
CA ARG A 548 -1.48 4.90 32.40
C ARG A 548 -0.69 3.61 32.26
N TRP A 549 -0.79 2.92 31.12
CA TRP A 549 -0.12 1.65 30.89
C TRP A 549 0.71 1.67 29.60
N VAL A 550 1.79 0.91 29.57
CA VAL A 550 2.54 0.61 28.35
C VAL A 550 2.62 -0.89 28.21
N ILE A 551 2.27 -1.40 27.03
CA ILE A 551 2.19 -2.83 26.75
C ILE A 551 3.17 -3.15 25.63
N ALA A 552 4.15 -4.01 25.90
CA ALA A 552 5.07 -4.52 24.91
C ALA A 552 4.81 -6.00 24.63
N ARG A 553 5.30 -6.49 23.48
CA ARG A 553 5.46 -7.92 23.24
C ARG A 553 6.87 -8.35 23.66
N ASP A 554 7.00 -9.57 24.21
CA ASP A 554 8.13 -10.29 24.87
C ASP A 554 9.61 -9.96 24.56
N HIS A 555 9.91 -9.10 23.57
CA HIS A 555 11.27 -8.67 23.20
C HIS A 555 11.54 -7.18 23.47
N GLY A 556 10.55 -6.41 23.91
CA GLY A 556 10.70 -5.00 24.32
C GLY A 556 10.76 -4.84 25.84
N HIS A 557 11.52 -3.84 26.32
CA HIS A 557 11.36 -3.31 27.68
C HIS A 557 10.38 -2.13 27.59
N PRO A 558 9.08 -2.32 27.87
CA PRO A 558 8.12 -1.22 27.78
C PRO A 558 8.51 -0.10 28.74
N ALA A 559 8.28 1.15 28.33
CA ALA A 559 8.35 2.29 29.23
C ALA A 559 7.41 2.11 30.44
N GLY A 560 7.67 2.81 31.54
CA GLY A 560 6.92 2.66 32.80
C GLY A 560 7.70 1.95 33.89
N ASP A 561 7.04 1.70 35.03
CA ASP A 561 7.64 1.15 36.23
C ASP A 561 7.79 -0.38 36.15
N PRO A 562 9.01 -0.93 36.14
CA PRO A 562 9.23 -2.37 36.16
C PRO A 562 8.62 -3.07 37.38
N ALA A 563 8.43 -2.38 38.50
CA ALA A 563 7.82 -2.96 39.71
C ALA A 563 6.32 -3.27 39.54
N THR A 564 5.68 -2.67 38.54
CA THR A 564 4.25 -2.88 38.21
C THR A 564 4.03 -3.87 37.08
N GLU A 565 5.10 -4.54 36.62
CA GLU A 565 5.07 -5.44 35.47
C GLU A 565 4.08 -6.59 35.66
N GLN A 566 3.14 -6.73 34.71
CA GLN A 566 2.20 -7.84 34.59
C GLN A 566 2.39 -8.54 33.24
N ARG A 567 2.26 -9.86 33.23
CA ARG A 567 2.45 -10.68 32.02
C ARG A 567 1.19 -11.44 31.66
N PHE A 568 0.77 -11.32 30.40
CA PHE A 568 -0.38 -12.01 29.83
C PHE A 568 0.07 -12.72 28.55
N GLY A 569 0.55 -13.95 28.69
CA GLY A 569 1.18 -14.63 27.55
C GLY A 569 2.42 -13.88 27.07
N PRO A 570 2.51 -13.52 25.77
CA PRO A 570 3.64 -12.76 25.22
C PRO A 570 3.56 -11.25 25.49
N TYR A 571 2.52 -10.77 26.17
CA TYR A 571 2.32 -9.34 26.45
C TYR A 571 2.83 -8.98 27.84
N VAL A 572 3.62 -7.90 27.90
CA VAL A 572 4.19 -7.32 29.12
C VAL A 572 3.59 -5.94 29.33
N VAL A 573 2.88 -5.74 30.43
CA VAL A 573 2.21 -4.49 30.79
C VAL A 573 2.96 -3.83 31.94
N ARG A 574 3.27 -2.53 31.84
CA ARG A 574 3.79 -1.71 32.95
C ARG A 574 2.94 -0.47 33.15
N GLU A 575 2.79 -0.02 34.38
CA GLU A 575 2.16 1.26 34.70
C GLU A 575 3.14 2.43 34.51
N VAL A 576 2.61 3.56 34.07
CA VAL A 576 3.36 4.82 33.94
C VAL A 576 3.31 5.57 35.27
N PRO A 577 4.46 5.86 35.91
CA PRO A 577 4.49 6.65 37.13
C PRO A 577 3.88 8.04 36.95
N GLY A 578 3.18 8.51 37.97
CA GLY A 578 2.64 9.89 37.98
C GLY A 578 1.40 10.10 37.11
N TRP A 579 0.73 9.03 36.68
CA TRP A 579 -0.59 9.13 36.05
C TRP A 579 -1.61 9.75 37.03
N ASP A 580 -2.29 10.82 36.62
CA ASP A 580 -3.22 11.60 37.44
C ASP A 580 -4.67 11.58 36.93
N GLY A 581 -4.91 10.95 35.78
CA GLY A 581 -6.24 10.82 35.18
C GLY A 581 -6.75 12.05 34.45
N GLN A 582 -5.97 13.13 34.30
CA GLN A 582 -6.44 14.36 33.68
C GLN A 582 -6.35 14.33 32.14
N PHE A 583 -7.50 14.44 31.47
CA PHE A 583 -7.57 14.56 30.01
C PHE A 583 -7.38 16.00 29.51
N ALA A 584 -7.76 17.02 30.28
CA ALA A 584 -7.58 18.43 29.93
C ALA A 584 -6.76 19.11 31.03
N ARG A 585 -5.92 20.07 30.65
CA ARG A 585 -4.96 20.71 31.57
C ARG A 585 -4.80 22.19 31.23
N VAL A 586 -4.70 23.02 32.27
CA VAL A 586 -4.41 24.46 32.14
C VAL A 586 -2.90 24.63 31.94
N GLU A 587 -2.49 25.16 30.78
CA GLU A 587 -1.09 25.51 30.48
C GLU A 587 -0.74 26.94 30.86
N ALA A 588 -1.71 27.85 30.74
CA ALA A 588 -1.54 29.26 31.08
C ALA A 588 -2.85 29.86 31.59
N GLY A 589 -2.76 30.82 32.50
CA GLY A 589 -3.90 31.37 33.22
C GLY A 589 -4.10 30.69 34.59
N ALA A 590 -5.24 30.98 35.22
CA ALA A 590 -5.61 30.43 36.52
C ALA A 590 -6.81 29.48 36.40
N GLY A 591 -7.12 28.76 37.47
CA GLY A 591 -8.28 27.88 37.56
C GLY A 591 -7.97 26.40 37.37
N GLN A 592 -9.03 25.61 37.24
CA GLN A 592 -9.01 24.17 37.09
C GLN A 592 -9.94 23.77 35.96
N VAL A 593 -9.48 22.89 35.08
CA VAL A 593 -10.30 22.31 34.02
C VAL A 593 -10.72 20.89 34.38
N ARG A 594 -12.00 20.60 34.19
CA ARG A 594 -12.59 19.28 34.41
C ARG A 594 -13.30 18.81 33.15
N VAL A 595 -13.14 17.54 32.79
CA VAL A 595 -13.97 16.94 31.74
C VAL A 595 -15.33 16.60 32.33
N VAL A 596 -16.38 17.16 31.74
CA VAL A 596 -17.78 16.92 32.12
C VAL A 596 -18.35 15.75 31.32
N THR A 597 -17.99 15.64 30.05
CA THR A 597 -18.47 14.57 29.17
C THR A 597 -17.41 14.28 28.10
N LEU A 598 -17.21 13.00 27.80
CA LEU A 598 -16.32 12.54 26.74
C LEU A 598 -17.06 11.49 25.90
N ARG A 599 -17.36 11.82 24.64
CA ARG A 599 -18.12 11.01 23.67
C ARG A 599 -17.52 11.13 22.26
N ASP A 600 -17.89 10.21 21.39
CA ASP A 600 -17.35 10.05 20.04
C ASP A 600 -17.47 11.22 19.09
N ASP A 601 -18.47 12.05 19.33
CA ASP A 601 -18.73 13.25 18.58
C ASP A 601 -18.55 14.52 19.42
N ARG A 602 -18.21 14.41 20.71
CA ARG A 602 -18.33 15.51 21.66
C ARG A 602 -17.44 15.38 22.89
N VAL A 603 -16.67 16.42 23.17
CA VAL A 603 -15.99 16.62 24.46
C VAL A 603 -16.56 17.84 25.16
N GLU A 604 -17.04 17.71 26.38
CA GLU A 604 -17.46 18.84 27.21
C GLU A 604 -16.49 19.01 28.36
N VAL A 605 -15.96 20.22 28.53
CA VAL A 605 -15.06 20.59 29.61
C VAL A 605 -15.59 21.81 30.35
N GLU A 606 -15.23 21.92 31.61
CA GLU A 606 -15.59 23.04 32.49
C GLU A 606 -14.32 23.66 33.06
N LEU A 607 -14.11 24.95 32.79
CA LEU A 607 -13.08 25.76 33.43
C LEU A 607 -13.69 26.47 34.65
N SER A 608 -13.12 26.25 35.82
CA SER A 608 -13.63 26.75 37.11
C SER A 608 -12.51 27.33 37.97
N GLY A 609 -12.86 28.04 39.04
CA GLY A 609 -11.88 28.65 39.95
C GLY A 609 -11.11 29.83 39.34
N THR A 610 -11.66 30.43 38.28
CA THR A 610 -11.15 31.62 37.60
C THR A 610 -12.30 32.38 36.97
N ASP A 611 -12.19 33.71 36.91
CA ASP A 611 -13.09 34.60 36.15
C ASP A 611 -12.45 35.05 34.83
N ALA A 612 -11.20 34.65 34.57
CA ALA A 612 -10.47 34.93 33.35
C ALA A 612 -10.31 33.66 32.48
N PRO A 613 -10.24 33.80 31.14
CA PRO A 613 -9.93 32.67 30.26
C PRO A 613 -8.58 32.01 30.59
N ALA A 614 -8.49 30.71 30.35
CA ALA A 614 -7.26 29.94 30.52
C ALA A 614 -6.93 29.15 29.26
N LEU A 615 -5.64 29.06 28.94
CA LEU A 615 -5.16 28.22 27.84
C LEU A 615 -5.22 26.77 28.31
N VAL A 616 -6.12 26.00 27.72
CA VAL A 616 -6.28 24.58 28.03
C VAL A 616 -5.72 23.76 26.87
N THR A 617 -4.90 22.77 27.22
CA THR A 617 -4.54 21.68 26.30
C THR A 617 -5.36 20.44 26.61
N PHE A 618 -5.63 19.66 25.57
CA PHE A 618 -6.34 18.40 25.67
C PHE A 618 -5.35 17.27 25.40
N GLY A 619 -5.52 16.13 26.07
CA GLY A 619 -4.69 14.94 25.86
C GLY A 619 -5.03 14.24 24.56
N MET A 620 -5.23 14.98 23.47
CA MET A 620 -5.58 14.46 22.15
C MET A 620 -4.88 15.25 21.05
N GLY A 621 -4.57 14.58 19.94
CA GLY A 621 -3.91 15.13 18.78
C GLY A 621 -4.76 16.20 18.09
N TYR A 622 -4.11 17.25 17.60
CA TYR A 622 -4.79 18.33 16.89
C TYR A 622 -5.34 17.86 15.52
N TYR A 623 -6.58 18.27 15.25
CA TYR A 623 -7.30 18.02 14.00
C TYR A 623 -8.04 19.28 13.51
N PRO A 624 -7.88 19.75 12.25
CA PRO A 624 -8.47 20.99 11.76
C PRO A 624 -10.00 21.05 11.75
N ARG A 625 -10.72 19.93 11.88
CA ARG A 625 -12.19 19.96 12.02
C ARG A 625 -12.66 20.25 13.45
N TRP A 626 -11.78 20.25 14.44
CA TRP A 626 -12.18 20.58 15.80
C TRP A 626 -12.80 21.97 15.86
N ARG A 627 -13.97 22.05 16.47
CA ARG A 627 -14.66 23.29 16.80
C ARG A 627 -14.90 23.29 18.30
N ALA A 628 -14.82 24.46 18.91
CA ALA A 628 -15.22 24.63 20.29
C ALA A 628 -16.26 25.75 20.39
N ARG A 629 -17.23 25.58 21.29
CA ARG A 629 -18.25 26.57 21.62
C ARG A 629 -18.44 26.64 23.12
N ALA A 630 -18.44 27.85 23.67
CA ALA A 630 -18.80 28.07 25.06
C ALA A 630 -20.30 27.77 25.25
N LEU A 631 -20.65 27.05 26.31
CA LEU A 631 -22.03 26.83 26.74
C LEU A 631 -22.44 28.00 27.64
N GLY A 632 -23.02 29.02 27.01
CA GLY A 632 -23.60 30.22 27.62
C GLY A 632 -24.64 30.83 26.66
N GLU A 633 -25.24 31.97 27.01
CA GLU A 633 -26.35 32.58 26.23
C GLU A 633 -25.99 32.83 24.74
N ASP A 634 -24.73 33.14 24.44
CA ASP A 634 -24.29 33.53 23.09
C ASP A 634 -23.65 32.41 22.27
N GLY A 635 -23.37 31.24 22.85
CA GLY A 635 -22.80 30.09 22.13
C GLY A 635 -21.50 30.38 21.37
N GLN A 636 -20.68 31.30 21.89
CA GLN A 636 -19.52 31.89 21.20
C GLN A 636 -18.52 30.80 20.76
N ALA A 637 -18.04 30.91 19.52
CA ALA A 637 -16.99 30.04 19.02
C ALA A 637 -15.67 30.30 19.76
N VAL A 638 -15.05 29.24 20.26
CA VAL A 638 -13.74 29.28 20.91
C VAL A 638 -12.70 28.84 19.87
N PRO A 639 -11.74 29.71 19.49
CA PRO A 639 -10.68 29.34 18.57
C PRO A 639 -9.82 28.21 19.16
N LEU A 640 -9.69 27.14 18.41
CA LEU A 640 -8.78 26.05 18.72
C LEU A 640 -7.53 26.17 17.86
N GLY A 641 -6.38 25.91 18.46
CA GLY A 641 -5.09 25.83 17.82
C GLY A 641 -4.36 24.55 18.19
N ALA A 642 -3.14 24.46 17.70
CA ALA A 642 -2.24 23.34 17.93
C ALA A 642 -1.08 23.79 18.82
N VAL A 643 -0.80 23.05 19.90
CA VAL A 643 0.37 23.30 20.77
C VAL A 643 1.22 22.02 20.81
N PRO A 644 2.55 22.09 20.68
CA PRO A 644 3.38 20.90 20.74
C PRO A 644 3.31 20.25 22.13
N THR A 645 3.33 18.92 22.20
CA THR A 645 3.18 18.15 23.45
C THR A 645 4.29 18.42 24.47
N ILE A 646 5.49 18.70 23.95
CA ILE A 646 6.68 19.14 24.67
C ILE A 646 7.34 20.26 23.86
N PRO A 647 8.21 21.10 24.44
CA PRO A 647 8.96 22.09 23.67
C PRO A 647 9.76 21.44 22.53
N GLY A 648 9.50 21.86 21.29
CA GLY A 648 10.09 21.25 20.09
C GLY A 648 9.53 19.87 19.73
N GLY A 649 8.53 19.37 20.47
CA GLY A 649 7.89 18.08 20.26
C GLY A 649 7.15 18.02 18.93
N ALA A 650 7.23 16.85 18.29
CA ALA A 650 6.62 16.56 17.00
C ALA A 650 5.09 16.63 17.09
N LEU A 651 4.50 15.93 18.05
CA LEU A 651 3.05 15.78 18.17
C LEU A 651 2.41 17.04 18.74
N HIS A 652 1.35 17.53 18.10
CA HIS A 652 0.57 18.66 18.60
C HIS A 652 -0.73 18.19 19.21
N VAL A 653 -1.04 18.77 20.36
CA VAL A 653 -2.33 18.60 21.01
C VAL A 653 -3.29 19.72 20.63
N VAL A 654 -4.58 19.42 20.71
CA VAL A 654 -5.61 20.46 20.68
C VAL A 654 -5.37 21.40 21.86
N ALA A 655 -5.45 22.70 21.60
CA ALA A 655 -5.38 23.72 22.62
C ALA A 655 -6.32 24.90 22.30
N GLY A 656 -6.79 25.61 23.32
CA GLY A 656 -7.59 26.81 23.14
C GLY A 656 -7.72 27.62 24.42
N TRP A 657 -7.93 28.93 24.29
CA TRP A 657 -8.27 29.80 25.41
C TRP A 657 -9.74 29.59 25.76
N LEU A 658 -10.01 28.78 26.78
CA LEU A 658 -11.38 28.50 27.21
C LEU A 658 -11.86 29.61 28.14
N PRO A 659 -13.07 30.16 27.94
CA PRO A 659 -13.67 31.05 28.92
C PRO A 659 -14.07 30.28 30.19
N PRO A 660 -14.26 30.98 31.33
CA PRO A 660 -14.86 30.38 32.51
C PRO A 660 -16.22 29.73 32.21
N GLY A 661 -16.49 28.60 32.86
CA GLY A 661 -17.69 27.80 32.62
C GLY A 661 -17.46 26.66 31.63
N ARG A 662 -18.53 26.22 30.96
CA ARG A 662 -18.51 25.02 30.13
C ARG A 662 -18.17 25.35 28.67
N THR A 663 -17.37 24.49 28.05
CA THR A 663 -17.05 24.53 26.62
C THR A 663 -17.26 23.15 26.01
N VAL A 664 -17.91 23.11 24.85
CA VAL A 664 -18.13 21.89 24.07
C VAL A 664 -17.24 21.90 22.84
N LEU A 665 -16.52 20.81 22.62
CA LEU A 665 -15.68 20.54 21.47
C LEU A 665 -16.33 19.45 20.60
N THR A 666 -16.34 19.64 19.28
CA THR A 666 -16.89 18.70 18.29
C THR A 666 -15.95 18.56 17.07
N PRO A 667 -15.84 17.38 16.43
CA PRO A 667 -14.97 17.11 15.30
C PRO A 667 -15.63 17.32 13.92
N ASP A 668 -16.61 18.20 13.82
CA ASP A 668 -17.57 18.28 12.70
C ASP A 668 -17.41 19.53 11.83
N GLY A 669 -16.35 20.32 12.03
CA GLY A 669 -16.08 21.50 11.23
C GLY A 669 -15.89 21.19 9.73
N PRO A 670 -16.36 22.08 8.81
CA PRO A 670 -16.05 21.94 7.40
C PRO A 670 -14.55 22.16 7.16
N LEU A 671 -13.97 21.36 6.27
CA LEU A 671 -12.63 21.60 5.73
C LEU A 671 -12.73 22.48 4.47
N PRO A 672 -11.68 23.27 4.14
CA PRO A 672 -11.61 23.99 2.86
C PRO A 672 -11.76 23.06 1.63
N SER A 673 -11.32 21.80 1.76
CA SER A 673 -11.46 20.75 0.74
C SER A 673 -12.90 20.23 0.54
N ASP A 674 -13.81 20.50 1.48
CA ASP A 674 -15.16 19.93 1.44
C ASP A 674 -15.96 20.53 0.27
N GLY A 675 -16.39 19.66 -0.65
CA GLY A 675 -17.05 20.06 -1.89
C GLY A 675 -16.12 20.19 -3.10
N ALA A 676 -14.82 20.01 -2.93
CA ALA A 676 -13.90 19.82 -4.04
C ALA A 676 -14.40 18.68 -4.96
N GLY A 677 -14.27 18.87 -6.28
CA GLY A 677 -14.70 17.87 -7.26
C GLY A 677 -16.22 17.79 -7.54
N ARG A 678 -17.10 18.47 -6.78
CA ARG A 678 -18.56 18.49 -7.07
C ARG A 678 -18.87 18.96 -8.49
N GLY A 679 -18.23 20.04 -8.93
CA GLY A 679 -18.39 20.57 -10.30
C GLY A 679 -17.90 19.59 -11.37
N LEU A 680 -16.74 18.95 -11.14
CA LEU A 680 -16.17 17.95 -12.05
C LEU A 680 -17.08 16.71 -12.15
N ALA A 681 -17.58 16.20 -11.03
CA ALA A 681 -18.50 15.08 -10.98
C ALA A 681 -19.85 15.42 -11.64
N GLY A 682 -20.40 16.62 -11.40
CA GLY A 682 -21.61 17.09 -12.05
C GLY A 682 -21.48 17.17 -13.58
N ALA A 683 -20.39 17.77 -14.07
CA ALA A 683 -20.09 17.83 -15.49
C ALA A 683 -19.91 16.43 -16.12
N ALA A 684 -19.21 15.52 -15.42
CA ALA A 684 -19.03 14.13 -15.83
C ALA A 684 -20.37 13.38 -15.92
N LEU A 685 -21.25 13.55 -14.92
CA LEU A 685 -22.57 12.93 -14.91
C LEU A 685 -23.42 13.40 -16.09
N LEU A 686 -23.46 14.70 -16.36
CA LEU A 686 -24.16 15.26 -17.52
C LEU A 686 -23.63 14.70 -18.84
N LEU A 687 -22.30 14.58 -18.98
CA LEU A 687 -21.68 13.98 -20.15
C LEU A 687 -22.05 12.49 -20.30
N ALA A 688 -22.00 11.71 -19.22
CA ALA A 688 -22.37 10.29 -19.22
C ALA A 688 -23.83 10.08 -19.63
N VAL A 689 -24.76 10.86 -19.04
CA VAL A 689 -26.19 10.85 -19.39
C VAL A 689 -26.37 11.23 -20.87
N GLY A 690 -25.68 12.27 -21.34
CA GLY A 690 -25.69 12.68 -22.74
C GLY A 690 -25.29 11.53 -23.68
N ILE A 691 -24.20 10.81 -23.38
CA ILE A 691 -23.77 9.65 -24.18
C ILE A 691 -24.83 8.54 -24.18
N ILE A 692 -25.43 8.22 -23.03
CA ILE A 692 -26.49 7.22 -22.93
C ILE A 692 -27.70 7.61 -23.79
N VAL A 693 -28.16 8.85 -23.70
CA VAL A 693 -29.31 9.35 -24.47
C VAL A 693 -29.03 9.33 -25.96
N VAL A 694 -27.83 9.73 -26.40
CA VAL A 694 -27.46 9.70 -27.82
C VAL A 694 -27.43 8.25 -28.32
N TRP A 695 -26.93 7.30 -27.53
CA TRP A 695 -26.83 5.88 -27.94
C TRP A 695 -28.11 5.08 -27.78
N SER A 696 -29.06 5.51 -26.95
CA SER A 696 -30.40 4.92 -26.89
C SER A 696 -31.29 5.34 -28.06
N ARG A 697 -30.94 6.42 -28.78
CA ARG A 697 -31.72 6.96 -29.90
C ARG A 697 -30.99 6.76 -31.24
N PRO A 698 -31.42 5.82 -32.12
CA PRO A 698 -30.74 5.50 -33.38
C PRO A 698 -30.49 6.70 -34.30
N ARG A 699 -31.43 7.67 -34.32
CA ARG A 699 -31.31 8.90 -35.13
C ARG A 699 -30.15 9.78 -34.65
N TRP A 700 -29.99 9.93 -33.33
CA TRP A 700 -28.94 10.76 -32.72
C TRP A 700 -27.59 10.06 -32.83
N GLN A 701 -27.58 8.75 -32.58
CA GLN A 701 -26.43 7.89 -32.85
C GLN A 701 -25.89 8.08 -34.27
N ARG A 702 -26.75 7.99 -35.29
CA ARG A 702 -26.35 8.21 -36.70
C ARG A 702 -25.79 9.61 -36.93
N ARG A 703 -26.41 10.66 -36.36
CA ARG A 703 -25.94 12.06 -36.50
C ARG A 703 -24.56 12.28 -35.88
N VAL A 704 -24.38 11.81 -34.65
CA VAL A 704 -23.09 11.92 -33.94
C VAL A 704 -22.03 11.08 -34.63
N LEU A 705 -22.36 9.87 -35.10
CA LEU A 705 -21.42 9.04 -35.89
C LEU A 705 -21.02 9.72 -37.20
N ARG A 706 -21.93 10.41 -37.89
CA ARG A 706 -21.60 11.18 -39.11
C ARG A 706 -20.65 12.35 -38.80
N ARG A 707 -20.95 13.15 -37.76
CA ARG A 707 -20.05 14.24 -37.30
C ARG A 707 -18.71 13.69 -36.86
N TYR A 708 -18.71 12.58 -36.13
CA TYR A 708 -17.50 11.89 -35.71
C TYR A 708 -16.68 11.39 -36.89
N VAL A 709 -17.30 10.84 -37.95
CA VAL A 709 -16.59 10.45 -39.18
C VAL A 709 -15.95 11.66 -39.87
N ALA A 710 -16.63 12.81 -39.91
CA ALA A 710 -16.07 14.05 -40.46
C ALA A 710 -14.88 14.56 -39.65
N VAL A 711 -15.03 14.69 -38.32
CA VAL A 711 -13.93 15.08 -37.40
C VAL A 711 -12.78 14.07 -37.47
N ARG A 712 -13.07 12.77 -37.59
CA ARG A 712 -12.10 11.68 -37.75
C ARG A 712 -11.30 11.80 -39.05
N ALA A 713 -11.91 12.21 -40.15
CA ALA A 713 -11.20 12.43 -41.41
C ALA A 713 -10.17 13.57 -41.29
N GLN A 714 -10.44 14.55 -40.43
CA GLN A 714 -9.55 15.67 -40.10
C GLN A 714 -8.45 15.25 -39.10
N ALA A 715 -8.83 14.64 -37.97
CA ALA A 715 -7.90 14.24 -36.91
C ALA A 715 -6.93 13.13 -37.36
N SER A 716 -7.34 12.20 -38.23
CA SER A 716 -6.45 11.16 -38.76
C SER A 716 -5.38 11.67 -39.72
N ARG A 717 -5.51 12.90 -40.26
CA ARG A 717 -4.44 13.57 -41.02
C ARG A 717 -3.40 14.18 -40.08
N LEU A 718 -3.85 14.77 -38.96
CA LEU A 718 -2.98 15.30 -37.91
C LEU A 718 -2.26 14.18 -37.13
N ALA A 719 -2.98 13.14 -36.73
CA ALA A 719 -2.42 12.00 -36.01
C ALA A 719 -1.39 11.24 -36.84
N ARG A 720 -1.56 11.11 -38.18
CA ARG A 720 -0.54 10.51 -39.05
C ARG A 720 0.75 11.32 -39.15
N ARG A 721 0.71 12.64 -38.93
CA ARG A 721 1.90 13.49 -38.81
C ARG A 721 2.57 13.34 -37.42
N ALA A 722 1.79 13.11 -36.36
CA ALA A 722 2.32 12.84 -35.02
C ALA A 722 2.80 11.39 -34.82
N LEU A 723 2.27 10.43 -35.60
CA LEU A 723 2.56 8.99 -35.54
C LEU A 723 3.87 8.57 -36.23
N ALA A 724 4.71 9.51 -36.70
CA ALA A 724 6.11 9.24 -37.05
C ALA A 724 7.01 9.05 -35.81
N ALA A 725 6.43 9.16 -34.60
CA ALA A 725 7.10 9.07 -33.31
C ALA A 725 6.98 7.72 -32.51
N PRO A 726 6.84 6.51 -33.10
CA PRO A 726 7.00 5.27 -32.32
C PRO A 726 8.43 5.15 -31.77
N ALA A 727 9.41 5.62 -32.55
CA ALA A 727 10.78 5.81 -32.11
C ALA A 727 10.84 6.79 -30.94
N LEU A 728 10.02 7.85 -30.91
CA LEU A 728 9.99 8.81 -29.81
C LEU A 728 9.40 8.25 -28.53
N THR A 729 8.51 7.23 -28.54
CA THR A 729 7.94 6.73 -27.27
C THR A 729 8.83 5.66 -26.63
N VAL A 730 9.41 4.78 -27.45
CA VAL A 730 10.47 3.86 -26.99
C VAL A 730 11.73 4.63 -26.66
N ALA A 731 12.10 5.64 -27.47
CA ALA A 731 13.14 6.58 -27.10
C ALA A 731 12.73 7.33 -25.85
N THR A 732 11.52 7.89 -25.66
CA THR A 732 11.16 8.57 -24.41
C THR A 732 11.21 7.62 -23.22
N ALA A 733 10.85 6.34 -23.32
CA ALA A 733 11.05 5.41 -22.21
C ALA A 733 12.54 5.12 -21.97
N VAL A 734 13.33 4.85 -23.01
CA VAL A 734 14.79 4.61 -22.96
C VAL A 734 15.58 5.88 -22.61
N VAL A 735 15.06 7.05 -22.94
CA VAL A 735 15.57 8.40 -22.71
C VAL A 735 15.06 8.88 -21.36
N VAL A 736 13.92 8.46 -20.83
CA VAL A 736 13.56 8.74 -19.43
C VAL A 736 14.36 7.82 -18.51
N LEU A 737 14.56 6.55 -18.86
CA LEU A 737 15.46 5.64 -18.13
C LEU A 737 16.93 6.05 -18.32
N GLY A 738 17.32 6.46 -19.51
CA GLY A 738 18.66 6.91 -19.88
C GLY A 738 18.98 8.34 -19.42
N LEU A 739 18.02 9.26 -19.43
CA LEU A 739 18.09 10.56 -18.74
C LEU A 739 18.01 10.34 -17.25
N GLY A 740 17.29 9.36 -16.73
CA GLY A 740 17.34 9.00 -15.31
C GLY A 740 18.73 8.52 -14.91
N TYR A 741 19.33 7.67 -15.73
CA TYR A 741 20.72 7.24 -15.60
C TYR A 741 21.72 8.41 -15.76
N TRP A 742 21.50 9.32 -16.73
CA TRP A 742 22.37 10.47 -17.01
C TRP A 742 22.14 11.69 -16.11
N GLN A 743 20.97 11.85 -15.52
CA GLN A 743 20.67 12.87 -14.52
C GLN A 743 21.06 12.41 -13.13
N ALA A 744 21.02 11.09 -12.86
CA ALA A 744 21.73 10.51 -11.73
C ALA A 744 23.25 10.79 -11.80
N THR A 745 23.78 11.19 -12.96
CA THR A 745 25.18 11.64 -13.11
C THR A 745 25.34 13.15 -13.36
N ARG A 746 24.27 13.97 -13.25
CA ARG A 746 24.37 15.45 -13.33
C ARG A 746 24.24 16.09 -11.95
N PRO A 747 24.62 17.37 -11.75
CA PRO A 747 24.32 18.11 -10.52
C PRO A 747 22.83 18.50 -10.44
N ALA A 748 22.18 18.24 -9.30
CA ALA A 748 20.78 18.62 -9.04
C ALA A 748 20.66 20.15 -8.80
N ARG A 749 19.54 20.78 -9.21
CA ARG A 749 19.38 22.25 -9.13
C ARG A 749 18.79 22.74 -7.81
N THR A 750 18.14 21.87 -7.05
CA THR A 750 17.59 22.17 -5.72
C THR A 750 18.05 21.10 -4.74
N VAL A 751 19.08 21.41 -3.95
CA VAL A 751 19.74 20.40 -3.11
C VAL A 751 19.35 20.58 -1.65
N ALA A 752 18.74 19.52 -1.09
CA ALA A 752 18.91 19.16 0.31
C ALA A 752 20.16 18.28 0.42
N VAL A 753 21.06 18.58 1.35
CA VAL A 753 22.26 17.78 1.59
C VAL A 753 21.81 16.43 2.17
N GLY A 754 21.98 15.35 1.40
CA GLY A 754 21.40 14.03 1.74
C GLY A 754 20.67 13.34 0.58
N VAL A 755 20.42 14.04 -0.53
CA VAL A 755 20.16 13.42 -1.84
C VAL A 755 21.37 13.59 -2.75
N GLY A 756 21.76 12.51 -3.39
CA GLY A 756 22.59 12.52 -4.56
C GLY A 756 24.08 12.47 -4.27
N LEU A 757 24.54 11.72 -3.25
CA LEU A 757 25.95 11.35 -3.11
C LEU A 757 26.56 11.08 -4.50
N ARG A 758 25.84 10.34 -5.37
CA ARG A 758 26.17 10.13 -6.80
C ARG A 758 27.65 9.74 -6.97
N GLY A 759 28.15 9.74 -8.21
CA GLY A 759 29.57 9.51 -8.48
C GLY A 759 30.47 10.72 -8.18
N GLU A 760 29.90 11.88 -7.88
CA GLU A 760 30.62 13.15 -7.73
C GLU A 760 31.02 13.46 -6.28
N ALA A 761 30.42 12.82 -5.27
CA ALA A 761 30.86 12.98 -3.89
C ALA A 761 32.20 12.28 -3.66
N GLU A 762 33.13 12.99 -3.02
CA GLU A 762 34.34 12.40 -2.48
C GLU A 762 33.98 11.79 -1.11
N VAL A 763 33.89 10.46 -1.05
CA VAL A 763 33.59 9.74 0.18
C VAL A 763 34.85 9.02 0.65
N ARG A 764 35.22 9.25 1.90
CA ARG A 764 36.33 8.59 2.57
C ARG A 764 35.84 7.94 3.86
N ALA A 765 36.45 6.83 4.23
CA ALA A 765 36.19 6.17 5.52
C ALA A 765 37.49 5.72 6.16
N ARG A 766 37.48 5.52 7.48
CA ARG A 766 38.55 4.85 8.23
C ARG A 766 38.00 4.12 9.45
N ALA A 767 38.66 3.06 9.89
CA ALA A 767 38.50 2.59 11.25
C ALA A 767 38.95 3.69 12.22
N ILE A 768 38.41 3.72 13.44
CA ILE A 768 38.80 4.75 14.43
C ILE A 768 40.32 4.71 14.68
N GLY A 769 40.99 5.83 14.40
CA GLY A 769 42.46 5.96 14.50
C GLY A 769 43.25 5.40 13.31
N GLY A 770 42.60 4.79 12.32
CA GLY A 770 43.23 4.23 11.12
C GLY A 770 43.51 5.25 10.01
N PRO A 771 44.10 4.81 8.88
CA PRO A 771 44.28 5.63 7.69
C PRO A 771 42.95 5.83 6.94
N TRP A 772 42.78 7.00 6.34
CA TRP A 772 41.67 7.28 5.43
C TRP A 772 41.82 6.48 4.13
N GLN A 773 40.72 5.88 3.69
CA GLN A 773 40.61 5.21 2.39
C GLN A 773 39.47 5.82 1.58
N ASP A 774 39.68 5.92 0.27
CA ASP A 774 38.65 6.40 -0.67
C ASP A 774 37.60 5.30 -0.90
N CYS A 775 36.34 5.65 -0.76
CA CYS A 775 35.22 4.76 -1.07
C CYS A 775 34.88 4.86 -2.56
N ARG A 776 34.55 3.72 -3.19
CA ARG A 776 34.22 3.67 -4.62
C ARG A 776 32.72 3.72 -4.83
N PHE A 777 32.26 4.60 -5.69
CA PHE A 777 30.84 4.63 -6.06
C PHE A 777 30.49 3.46 -6.99
N ALA A 778 29.64 2.55 -6.52
CA ALA A 778 29.07 1.47 -7.30
C ALA A 778 27.78 1.98 -7.99
N ILE A 779 27.89 2.37 -9.26
CA ILE A 779 26.79 2.97 -10.04
C ILE A 779 25.54 2.06 -10.06
N SER A 780 25.72 0.74 -10.17
CA SER A 780 24.61 -0.23 -10.20
C SER A 780 23.81 -0.27 -8.90
N GLU A 781 24.46 0.00 -7.77
CA GLU A 781 23.86 -0.09 -6.43
C GLU A 781 23.44 1.30 -5.92
N GLY A 782 23.97 2.37 -6.50
CA GLY A 782 23.71 3.75 -6.07
C GLY A 782 24.33 4.08 -4.70
N ARG A 783 25.43 3.41 -4.33
CA ARG A 783 26.13 3.61 -3.04
C ARG A 783 27.65 3.60 -3.19
N HIS A 784 28.35 4.18 -2.23
CA HIS A 784 29.80 4.12 -2.07
C HIS A 784 30.18 2.90 -1.21
N THR A 785 31.09 2.08 -1.70
CA THR A 785 31.67 0.94 -0.97
C THR A 785 33.05 1.31 -0.45
N CYS A 786 33.26 1.14 0.85
CA CYS A 786 34.48 1.51 1.55
C CYS A 786 35.31 0.26 1.91
N GLY A 787 35.58 -0.61 0.93
CA GLY A 787 36.24 -1.90 1.18
C GLY A 787 35.48 -2.72 2.23
N ASP A 788 36.20 -3.25 3.21
CA ASP A 788 35.63 -4.03 4.33
C ASP A 788 35.10 -3.17 5.48
N LEU A 789 35.23 -1.84 5.41
CA LEU A 789 34.80 -0.95 6.49
C LEU A 789 33.29 -0.75 6.52
N GLY A 790 32.63 -0.72 5.36
CA GLY A 790 31.21 -0.42 5.30
C GLY A 790 30.74 0.20 3.98
N THR A 791 29.51 0.74 4.02
CA THR A 791 28.88 1.39 2.87
C THR A 791 28.25 2.74 3.24
N VAL A 792 28.24 3.66 2.27
CA VAL A 792 27.63 4.99 2.39
C VAL A 792 26.69 5.20 1.21
N ALA A 793 25.41 5.45 1.45
CA ALA A 793 24.39 5.51 0.41
C ALA A 793 23.41 6.68 0.62
N ASP A 794 22.83 7.18 -0.47
CA ASP A 794 21.61 7.98 -0.35
C ASP A 794 20.48 7.06 0.10
N ALA A 795 19.72 7.51 1.09
CA ALA A 795 18.50 6.85 1.51
C ALA A 795 17.43 7.91 1.79
N VAL A 796 16.27 7.43 2.21
CA VAL A 796 15.41 8.27 3.03
C VAL A 796 15.20 7.58 4.34
N HIS A 797 15.12 8.40 5.38
CA HIS A 797 14.76 7.94 6.69
C HIS A 797 14.03 9.06 7.38
N THR A 798 13.24 8.65 8.36
CA THR A 798 12.67 9.55 9.34
C THR A 798 13.77 9.99 10.30
N VAL A 799 14.51 11.02 9.95
CA VAL A 799 15.55 11.61 10.83
C VAL A 799 15.10 12.96 11.37
N LEU A 800 14.13 13.59 10.70
CA LEU A 800 13.51 14.83 11.15
C LEU A 800 12.08 14.54 11.57
N ASN A 801 11.88 14.49 12.89
CA ASN A 801 10.56 14.51 13.50
C ASN A 801 10.09 15.94 13.81
N ASP A 802 10.91 16.95 13.48
CA ASP A 802 10.68 18.36 13.87
C ASP A 802 9.87 19.16 12.84
N ALA A 803 9.36 18.54 11.77
CA ALA A 803 8.47 19.20 10.81
C ALA A 803 7.01 19.11 11.31
N GLN A 804 6.44 20.22 11.78
CA GLN A 804 5.03 20.27 12.17
C GLN A 804 4.12 19.86 11.00
N PRO A 805 2.99 19.16 11.16
CA PRO A 805 2.49 18.50 12.35
C PRO A 805 3.09 17.10 12.44
N GLY A 806 4.05 16.94 13.32
CA GLY A 806 4.22 15.71 14.09
C GLY A 806 4.23 14.38 13.40
N TRP A 807 4.71 14.31 12.16
CA TRP A 807 4.99 13.03 11.57
C TRP A 807 6.44 12.92 11.18
N PRO A 808 6.90 11.67 11.13
CA PRO A 808 8.03 11.27 10.35
C PRO A 808 8.11 12.00 9.01
N PHE A 809 8.88 13.09 8.94
CA PHE A 809 9.17 13.68 7.65
C PHE A 809 10.24 12.81 7.01
N THR A 810 9.84 12.14 5.95
CA THR A 810 10.75 11.41 5.09
C THR A 810 11.77 12.37 4.53
N SER A 811 12.93 12.32 5.14
CA SER A 811 14.01 13.21 4.80
C SER A 811 14.95 12.43 3.90
N PRO A 812 15.48 13.04 2.85
CA PRO A 812 16.74 12.59 2.31
C PRO A 812 17.80 12.46 3.40
N VAL A 813 18.46 11.31 3.44
CA VAL A 813 19.53 11.05 4.41
C VAL A 813 20.71 10.37 3.74
N ILE A 814 21.90 10.59 4.30
CA ILE A 814 23.05 9.75 4.07
C ILE A 814 22.96 8.59 5.06
N LYS A 815 22.75 7.39 4.52
CA LYS A 815 22.83 6.14 5.27
C LYS A 815 24.27 5.68 5.31
N VAL A 816 24.76 5.33 6.50
CA VAL A 816 26.07 4.73 6.71
C VAL A 816 25.88 3.40 7.42
N VAL A 817 26.49 2.33 6.92
CA VAL A 817 26.53 1.03 7.57
C VAL A 817 27.98 0.63 7.75
N ALA A 818 28.36 0.26 8.97
CA ALA A 818 29.71 -0.16 9.33
C ALA A 818 29.77 -1.69 9.48
N ASP A 819 30.61 -2.35 8.69
CA ASP A 819 30.64 -3.82 8.59
C ASP A 819 31.71 -4.44 9.51
N ALA A 820 32.82 -3.73 9.76
CA ALA A 820 33.98 -4.23 10.51
C ALA A 820 34.18 -3.62 11.91
N GLY A 821 33.18 -2.88 12.42
CA GLY A 821 33.23 -2.15 13.69
C GLY A 821 33.08 -0.64 13.50
N PRO A 822 33.29 0.19 14.54
CA PRO A 822 33.10 1.63 14.43
C PRO A 822 34.03 2.28 13.39
N ILE A 823 33.45 3.14 12.55
CA ILE A 823 34.16 3.86 11.49
C ILE A 823 33.94 5.37 11.61
N GLU A 824 34.89 6.13 11.08
CA GLU A 824 34.72 7.55 10.80
C GLU A 824 34.56 7.72 9.29
N ILE A 825 33.55 8.47 8.89
CA ILE A 825 33.30 8.82 7.48
C ILE A 825 33.50 10.31 7.23
N GLU A 826 33.94 10.65 6.04
CA GLU A 826 34.01 12.00 5.51
C GLU A 826 33.38 12.03 4.13
N VAL A 827 32.37 12.88 3.94
CA VAL A 827 31.71 13.13 2.66
C VAL A 827 31.97 14.57 2.28
N ARG A 828 32.60 14.80 1.12
CA ARG A 828 32.82 16.13 0.57
C ARG A 828 32.10 16.28 -0.77
N ARG A 829 31.39 17.40 -0.94
CA ARG A 829 30.64 17.68 -2.18
C ARG A 829 30.48 19.18 -2.44
N ARG A 830 30.46 19.58 -3.72
CA ARG A 830 30.08 20.94 -4.13
C ARG A 830 28.63 20.99 -4.57
N LEU A 831 27.85 21.92 -4.02
CA LEU A 831 26.40 22.00 -4.15
C LEU A 831 25.96 23.45 -4.31
N ARG A 832 24.92 23.70 -5.11
CA ARG A 832 24.22 24.99 -5.06
C ARG A 832 23.19 24.96 -3.93
N LEU A 833 23.38 25.80 -2.92
CA LEU A 833 22.50 25.88 -1.75
C LEU A 833 21.95 27.30 -1.62
N ALA A 834 20.76 27.44 -1.03
CA ALA A 834 20.12 28.72 -0.75
C ALA A 834 19.04 28.52 0.33
N GLY A 835 18.97 29.45 1.29
CA GLY A 835 17.97 29.46 2.35
C GLY A 835 18.47 28.88 3.67
N THR A 836 17.54 28.57 4.56
CA THR A 836 17.82 28.06 5.90
C THR A 836 17.87 26.54 5.91
N TYR A 837 18.85 25.93 6.58
CA TYR A 837 19.05 24.49 6.67
C TYR A 837 19.12 24.00 8.13
N ARG A 838 18.83 22.71 8.36
CA ARG A 838 19.00 22.00 9.64
C ARG A 838 19.79 20.71 9.40
N LEU A 839 20.66 20.33 10.33
CA LEU A 839 21.37 19.04 10.35
C LEU A 839 20.79 18.16 11.46
N ARG A 840 20.54 16.89 11.19
CA ARG A 840 20.16 15.88 12.19
C ARG A 840 20.81 14.55 11.89
N SER A 841 21.13 13.78 12.92
CA SER A 841 21.64 12.42 12.77
C SER A 841 21.04 11.45 13.79
N ILE A 842 20.80 10.21 13.37
CA ILE A 842 20.47 9.07 14.22
C ILE A 842 21.62 8.07 14.12
N GLY A 843 22.08 7.54 15.25
CA GLY A 843 23.15 6.53 15.29
C GLY A 843 24.57 7.07 15.05
N ALA A 844 24.74 8.39 14.96
CA ALA A 844 26.04 9.05 14.85
C ALA A 844 26.03 10.46 15.44
N ASP A 845 27.19 10.89 15.91
CA ASP A 845 27.51 12.31 16.06
C ASP A 845 28.05 12.81 14.71
N ALA A 846 27.24 13.61 14.02
CA ALA A 846 27.55 14.13 12.69
C ALA A 846 27.91 15.61 12.76
N GLU A 847 29.00 15.99 12.08
CA GLU A 847 29.49 17.36 11.96
C GLU A 847 29.39 17.78 10.48
N LEU A 848 28.72 18.90 10.21
CA LEU A 848 28.63 19.51 8.89
C LEU A 848 29.38 20.84 8.87
N ARG A 849 30.28 21.02 7.91
CA ARG A 849 30.87 22.32 7.56
C ARG A 849 30.46 22.72 6.16
N VAL A 850 30.12 23.98 5.98
CA VAL A 850 29.83 24.58 4.68
C VAL A 850 30.91 25.62 4.40
N ASP A 851 31.65 25.41 3.31
CA ASP A 851 32.88 26.12 2.98
C ASP A 851 33.87 26.10 4.16
N ASP A 852 34.45 27.25 4.51
CA ASP A 852 35.30 27.43 5.69
C ASP A 852 34.51 27.97 6.90
N GLY A 853 33.19 27.77 6.90
CA GLY A 853 32.28 28.20 7.96
C GLY A 853 32.36 27.38 9.25
N PRO A 854 31.55 27.74 10.26
CA PRO A 854 31.49 27.02 11.53
C PRO A 854 31.00 25.58 11.34
N ALA A 855 31.37 24.72 12.28
CA ALA A 855 30.86 23.36 12.37
C ALA A 855 29.44 23.36 12.95
N HIS A 856 28.54 22.62 12.30
CA HIS A 856 27.19 22.36 12.78
C HIS A 856 27.10 20.89 13.21
N HIS A 857 26.58 20.63 14.41
CA HIS A 857 26.50 19.28 14.97
C HIS A 857 25.06 18.74 14.91
N GLY A 858 24.89 17.47 14.52
CA GLY A 858 23.57 16.86 14.31
C GLY A 858 22.78 16.59 15.60
N SER A 859 23.46 16.63 16.75
CA SER A 859 22.86 16.63 18.08
C SER A 859 22.14 17.96 18.41
N GLU A 860 22.54 19.06 17.77
CA GLU A 860 21.99 20.39 18.03
C GLU A 860 20.95 20.77 16.96
N PRO A 861 19.72 21.15 17.33
CA PRO A 861 18.66 21.55 16.39
C PRO A 861 18.92 22.87 15.63
N ALA A 862 20.15 23.38 15.59
CA ALA A 862 20.44 24.72 15.12
C ALA A 862 20.21 24.84 13.62
N ALA A 863 19.35 25.80 13.24
CA ALA A 863 19.20 26.20 11.86
C ALA A 863 20.37 27.11 11.43
N PHE A 864 20.84 26.98 10.19
CA PHE A 864 21.88 27.84 9.63
C PHE A 864 21.47 28.34 8.25
N GLU A 865 21.81 29.59 7.92
CA GLU A 865 21.41 30.24 6.68
C GLU A 865 22.54 30.24 5.66
N LEU A 866 22.20 29.95 4.40
CA LEU A 866 23.12 29.97 3.28
C LEU A 866 22.59 30.90 2.18
N ALA A 867 23.46 31.77 1.68
CA ALA A 867 23.16 32.59 0.49
C ALA A 867 22.98 31.70 -0.74
N ASP A 868 22.26 32.18 -1.76
CA ASP A 868 22.19 31.45 -3.04
C ASP A 868 23.57 31.45 -3.72
N GLY A 869 24.21 30.29 -3.73
CA GLY A 869 25.59 30.16 -4.21
C GLY A 869 26.05 28.72 -4.33
N GLN A 870 27.24 28.54 -4.91
CA GLN A 870 27.95 27.26 -4.88
C GLN A 870 28.74 27.15 -3.58
N HIS A 871 28.51 26.08 -2.84
CA HIS A 871 29.10 25.81 -1.53
C HIS A 871 29.79 24.44 -1.53
N THR A 872 30.93 24.34 -0.86
CA THR A 872 31.59 23.07 -0.57
C THR A 872 31.13 22.55 0.78
N VAL A 873 30.36 21.47 0.79
CA VAL A 873 29.88 20.84 2.01
C VAL A 873 30.83 19.71 2.40
N ARG A 874 31.24 19.68 3.67
CA ARG A 874 32.00 18.61 4.30
C ARG A 874 31.22 18.05 5.47
N LEU A 875 30.76 16.82 5.35
CA LEU A 875 30.10 16.08 6.42
C LEU A 875 31.07 15.05 7.00
N ARG A 876 31.21 15.01 8.32
CA ARG A 876 31.94 14.00 9.07
C ARG A 876 31.02 13.31 10.04
N ALA A 877 31.20 12.01 10.27
CA ALA A 877 30.43 11.30 11.28
C ALA A 877 31.20 10.09 11.80
N VAL A 878 31.04 9.82 13.10
CA VAL A 878 31.49 8.57 13.73
C VAL A 878 30.30 7.62 13.85
N VAL A 879 30.41 6.45 13.23
CA VAL A 879 29.32 5.48 13.08
C VAL A 879 29.73 4.14 13.68
N SER A 880 29.01 3.66 14.68
CA SER A 880 29.31 2.39 15.36
C SER A 880 28.81 1.16 14.61
N THR A 881 27.60 1.23 14.05
CA THR A 881 26.96 0.13 13.32
C THR A 881 26.16 0.67 12.14
N GLU A 882 25.25 1.60 12.39
CA GLU A 882 24.41 2.20 11.38
C GLU A 882 24.09 3.63 11.77
N ALA A 883 24.11 4.55 10.81
CA ALA A 883 23.73 5.93 11.00
C ALA A 883 22.94 6.49 9.83
N TRP A 884 22.11 7.48 10.15
CA TRP A 884 21.25 8.19 9.21
C TRP A 884 21.43 9.69 9.41
N ILE A 885 21.92 10.41 8.40
CA ILE A 885 22.29 11.82 8.53
C ILE A 885 21.49 12.66 7.54
N ALA A 886 20.63 13.54 8.03
CA ALA A 886 19.80 14.44 7.23
C ALA A 886 20.35 15.86 7.28
N VAL A 887 20.42 16.54 6.13
CA VAL A 887 20.59 17.99 6.07
C VAL A 887 19.56 18.59 5.12
N VAL A 888 18.60 19.27 5.71
CA VAL A 888 17.36 19.66 5.04
C VAL A 888 17.22 21.16 4.99
N ARG A 889 16.50 21.65 4.00
CA ARG A 889 16.14 23.06 3.92
C ARG A 889 14.91 23.31 4.79
N ALA A 890 15.01 24.14 5.81
CA ALA A 890 13.99 24.33 6.84
C ALA A 890 12.64 24.83 6.26
N ASP A 891 12.67 25.70 5.26
CA ASP A 891 11.48 26.21 4.58
C ASP A 891 10.74 25.15 3.74
N THR A 892 11.38 24.03 3.41
CA THR A 892 10.73 22.88 2.75
C THR A 892 10.06 21.92 3.73
N LEU A 893 10.38 22.00 5.03
CA LEU A 893 9.80 21.18 6.10
C LEU A 893 8.52 21.81 6.68
N GLU A 894 8.50 23.14 6.76
CA GLU A 894 7.46 23.93 7.39
C GLU A 894 6.82 24.86 6.35
N PRO A 895 6.01 24.36 5.38
CA PRO A 895 5.17 25.25 4.60
C PRO A 895 4.29 26.04 5.57
N PRO A 896 3.81 27.23 5.19
CA PRO A 896 2.83 27.93 5.99
C PRO A 896 1.63 27.00 6.24
N ARG A 897 1.46 26.53 7.48
CA ARG A 897 0.34 25.67 7.89
C ARG A 897 -0.62 26.53 8.70
N PRO A 898 -1.48 27.33 8.05
CA PRO A 898 -2.39 28.23 8.76
C PRO A 898 -3.32 27.48 9.72
N TYR A 899 -3.51 26.17 9.52
CA TYR A 899 -4.29 25.30 10.39
C TYR A 899 -3.56 24.83 11.66
N LEU A 900 -2.23 24.93 11.77
CA LEU A 900 -1.48 24.62 13.01
C LEU A 900 -1.12 25.86 13.81
N ARG A 901 -1.78 26.99 13.55
CA ARG A 901 -1.49 28.21 14.30
C ARG A 901 -1.70 27.94 15.79
N PRO A 902 -0.70 28.24 16.64
CA PRO A 902 -0.93 28.17 18.07
C PRO A 902 -2.06 29.15 18.41
N PRO A 903 -2.81 28.90 19.49
CA PRO A 903 -3.68 29.91 20.05
C PRO A 903 -2.90 31.22 20.24
N PRO A 904 -3.55 32.40 20.11
CA PRO A 904 -2.87 33.68 20.30
C PRO A 904 -2.14 33.70 21.65
N ALA A 905 -0.90 34.21 21.65
CA ALA A 905 -0.07 34.25 22.86
C ALA A 905 -0.69 35.08 24.00
N PRO A 906 -1.26 36.29 23.77
CA PRO A 906 -2.09 36.93 24.78
C PRO A 906 -3.46 36.23 24.86
N ALA A 907 -4.00 36.13 26.08
CA ALA A 907 -5.40 35.76 26.28
C ALA A 907 -6.29 36.76 25.51
N PRO A 908 -7.28 36.27 24.74
CA PRO A 908 -8.18 37.12 23.96
C PRO A 908 -9.10 38.00 24.82
#